data_AF-A0A319EPV6-F1
#
_entry.id   AF-A0A319EPV6-F1
#
_cell.length_a   1.000
_cell.length_b   1.000
_cell.length_c   1.000
_cell.angle_alpha   90.00
_cell.angle_beta   90.00
_cell.angle_gamma   90.00
#
_symmetry.space_group_name_H-M   'P 1'
#
loop_
_entity.id
_entity.type
_entity.pdbx_description
1 polymer ?
#
loop_
_entity_poly.entity_id
_entity_poly.type
_entity_poly.pdbx_seq_one_letter_code
_entity_poly.pdbx_strand_id
1 'polypeptide(L)'
;MRTQSLWRSFGLLQRASSRSFVDAGSGRRAFQTASSRVPDFAFAFDIDGVLLRSSKPIPGAAESLSLLKEQNIPFILLTNGGGKHETERVAEISEKLQVPLDPELIVQSHSPFAELVRGPDEQSALENKCVLVVGGEGDRCRRVAQMYGFKNVVTPGDIYMANPSIWPFRSFKDYYEKISKPLPNPKDPNDPSRGLKIDAIFVFNDPRDWALDAQIITDILLSSEGVIGTISEKNGRTDLPNRGFQQDGQPHLYFSNPDLWWAAAYHLPRLGQGGFREALEGIWAAVTGGPSKGVELKKTVIGKPYQGTYEFAERQLLRNRVRMFSSDAQTPLRNVYMIGDNPESDICGANSYRSGHGSQWHSILVRTGVYNGGEPSWTPKTIADNVHKAVEWGLKSSQWRPEETPAAADAPAEGAEATKSASKSAAKKAAKEKAKAEKAAARAAQEKAQAAAAEANDTAKDLYGKLPETEGVLPATRFSDITDEHYEKEITVVARVDNARVQSAKLAFLMLRQQGQKVQAVIALAEPISRQMIKYTGGLNVNSIVQVTGIVKKPGVPISSATLSNHEIHIRKVYMISEAAQMLPMQVKDAERPPPETTEEGNEVDADGTPIVTLKTRLDNRVLDLQTETSQAITWISSGVAELFSEYMIKSGSRWIFTPKLVGAATEGGSNVFEVKYFKKNAYLAQSPQLYKQMCIAGDMENVFEVAPVFRAEDSNTHRHLTEFAGLDFEKTFRGHYHEVLEFAENLLVFILTQLKERYKDQIAVIQKSYPKAGDFKLPKDGKALRLNYMDGVAMLKEAGVDVSEQERFENDFTTAMEKQLGQIIREKYDTDFYVLDKFPMAVRPFYTKACPEDSRFSNSYDFFMRGEEIMSGAQRIHDIKELEQSMISKGLDPHQEGFEDYLAAFRQGCPPHAGGGLGLNRIVMFFLGLPNVRLASLFPRDPQRLRP
;
A
#
# COMPACT_ATOMS: atom_id res chain seq x y z
N MET A 1 57.04 -38.83 -33.43
CA MET A 1 58.29 -38.58 -32.69
C MET A 1 57.93 -38.13 -31.27
N ARG A 2 58.43 -38.83 -30.25
CA ARG A 2 58.31 -38.48 -28.82
C ARG A 2 59.43 -37.52 -28.43
N THR A 3 59.15 -36.67 -27.43
CA THR A 3 59.89 -36.47 -26.16
C THR A 3 59.13 -35.42 -25.33
N GLN A 4 58.58 -35.72 -24.15
CA GLN A 4 59.16 -35.94 -22.81
C GLN A 4 59.41 -34.67 -21.95
N SER A 5 58.80 -34.74 -20.76
CA SER A 5 59.10 -34.14 -19.44
C SER A 5 58.95 -32.64 -19.16
N LEU A 6 58.67 -32.11 -17.95
CA LEU A 6 57.98 -32.47 -16.69
C LEU A 6 58.60 -31.58 -15.57
N TRP A 7 57.79 -31.10 -14.59
CA TRP A 7 58.14 -30.58 -13.23
C TRP A 7 58.85 -29.20 -13.13
N ARG A 8 58.67 -28.32 -12.12
CA ARG A 8 57.70 -28.04 -11.04
C ARG A 8 58.20 -26.77 -10.29
N SER A 9 57.30 -26.06 -9.60
CA SER A 9 57.47 -25.37 -8.29
C SER A 9 57.94 -23.91 -8.13
N PHE A 10 57.01 -23.10 -7.58
CA PHE A 10 57.02 -22.27 -6.35
C PHE A 10 57.84 -20.97 -6.16
N GLY A 11 57.11 -19.95 -5.66
CA GLY A 11 57.57 -18.84 -4.80
C GLY A 11 58.00 -17.57 -5.54
N LEU A 12 57.86 -16.33 -5.04
CA LEU A 12 57.25 -15.68 -3.87
C LEU A 12 57.50 -14.16 -4.10
N LEU A 13 56.81 -13.28 -3.35
CA LEU A 13 57.16 -11.86 -3.04
C LEU A 13 56.90 -10.81 -4.14
N GLN A 14 56.58 -9.54 -3.87
CA GLN A 14 55.93 -8.79 -2.77
C GLN A 14 56.00 -7.31 -3.21
N ARG A 15 55.02 -6.50 -2.76
CA ARG A 15 55.13 -5.07 -2.38
C ARG A 15 55.36 -3.98 -3.44
N ALA A 16 54.43 -3.03 -3.47
CA ALA A 16 54.53 -1.66 -2.91
C ALA A 16 53.21 -0.92 -3.24
N SER A 17 52.62 0.03 -2.50
CA SER A 17 52.84 0.60 -1.16
C SER A 17 51.64 1.53 -0.85
N SER A 18 51.01 1.33 0.31
CA SER A 18 50.48 2.31 1.28
C SER A 18 50.04 3.73 0.87
N ARG A 19 48.84 4.12 1.36
CA ARG A 19 48.67 5.24 2.33
C ARG A 19 47.41 5.03 3.17
N SER A 20 47.60 5.12 4.49
CA SER A 20 46.64 5.01 5.60
C SER A 20 46.67 6.30 6.42
N PHE A 21 45.61 6.64 7.17
CA PHE A 21 45.64 7.20 8.55
C PHE A 21 44.23 7.05 9.19
N VAL A 22 44.03 6.10 10.13
CA VAL A 22 43.94 6.20 11.63
C VAL A 22 42.54 6.65 12.11
N ASP A 23 41.69 5.92 12.87
CA ASP A 23 41.73 4.97 14.02
C ASP A 23 41.38 5.64 15.37
N ALA A 24 40.38 5.08 16.08
CA ALA A 24 40.15 5.17 17.54
C ALA A 24 38.98 4.24 17.95
N GLY A 25 39.28 3.17 18.69
CA GLY A 25 38.37 2.05 18.96
C GLY A 25 37.52 2.12 20.23
N SER A 26 36.77 1.03 20.49
CA SER A 26 36.35 0.63 21.85
C SER A 26 35.96 -0.85 21.93
N GLY A 27 36.46 -1.54 22.97
CA GLY A 27 35.79 -2.60 23.75
C GLY A 27 35.34 -3.91 23.09
N ARG A 28 36.20 -4.93 23.05
CA ARG A 28 35.76 -6.34 22.95
C ARG A 28 35.31 -6.85 24.33
N ARG A 29 34.01 -7.11 24.53
CA ARG A 29 33.53 -8.13 25.48
C ARG A 29 33.30 -9.43 24.70
N ALA A 30 34.07 -10.46 25.03
CA ALA A 30 33.89 -11.80 24.50
C ALA A 30 32.75 -12.50 25.27
N PHE A 31 31.68 -12.87 24.58
CA PHE A 31 30.73 -13.86 25.06
C PHE A 31 31.27 -15.25 24.70
N GLN A 32 31.47 -16.11 25.70
CA GLN A 32 31.68 -17.54 25.48
C GLN A 32 30.39 -18.15 24.91
N THR A 33 30.44 -18.61 23.66
CA THR A 33 29.34 -19.34 23.03
C THR A 33 29.27 -20.77 23.56
N ALA A 34 28.07 -21.17 23.97
CA ALA A 34 27.70 -22.57 24.17
C ALA A 34 28.03 -23.38 22.91
N SER A 35 28.46 -24.63 23.08
CA SER A 35 28.78 -25.56 22.00
C SER A 35 27.55 -25.75 21.09
N SER A 36 27.52 -25.11 19.93
CA SER A 36 26.44 -25.24 18.95
C SER A 36 26.56 -26.57 18.22
N ARG A 37 25.65 -27.52 18.48
CA ARG A 37 25.49 -28.72 17.64
C ARG A 37 25.25 -28.27 16.20
N VAL A 38 26.15 -28.62 15.27
CA VAL A 38 25.97 -28.29 13.84
C VAL A 38 25.04 -29.33 13.18
N PRO A 39 23.90 -28.94 12.60
CA PRO A 39 23.01 -29.86 11.88
C PRO A 39 23.69 -30.41 10.62
N ASP A 40 23.58 -31.73 10.42
CA ASP A 40 23.94 -32.41 9.17
C ASP A 40 22.76 -32.46 8.18
N PHE A 41 21.68 -31.71 8.46
CA PHE A 41 20.51 -31.59 7.61
C PHE A 41 20.04 -30.14 7.50
N ALA A 42 19.17 -29.87 6.53
CA ALA A 42 18.57 -28.57 6.27
C ALA A 42 17.15 -28.71 5.72
N PHE A 43 16.45 -27.59 5.61
CA PHE A 43 15.14 -27.53 4.95
C PHE A 43 15.19 -26.68 3.68
N ALA A 44 14.40 -27.06 2.68
CA ALA A 44 14.07 -26.22 1.54
C ALA A 44 12.54 -26.06 1.50
N PHE A 45 12.05 -24.85 1.29
CA PHE A 45 10.62 -24.56 1.29
C PHE A 45 10.22 -23.95 -0.05
N ASP A 46 9.20 -24.51 -0.70
CA ASP A 46 8.43 -23.67 -1.60
C ASP A 46 7.75 -22.52 -0.84
N ILE A 47 7.37 -21.46 -1.55
CA ILE A 47 6.69 -20.30 -0.96
C ILE A 47 5.18 -20.39 -1.18
N ASP A 48 4.74 -20.57 -2.43
CA ASP A 48 3.37 -20.36 -2.86
C ASP A 48 2.57 -21.66 -2.73
N GLY A 49 1.82 -21.80 -1.63
CA GLY A 49 1.11 -23.03 -1.27
C GLY A 49 1.71 -23.73 -0.05
N VAL A 50 2.89 -23.30 0.41
CA VAL A 50 3.57 -23.82 1.60
C VAL A 50 3.69 -22.77 2.71
N LEU A 51 4.22 -21.58 2.39
CA LEU A 51 4.38 -20.48 3.36
C LEU A 51 3.32 -19.39 3.19
N LEU A 52 2.96 -19.08 1.96
CA LEU A 52 1.98 -18.06 1.59
C LEU A 52 0.95 -18.64 0.60
N ARG A 53 -0.27 -18.12 0.62
CA ARG A 53 -1.27 -18.34 -0.43
C ARG A 53 -1.85 -17.00 -0.87
N SER A 54 -1.55 -16.60 -2.11
CA SER A 54 -1.99 -15.29 -2.64
C SER A 54 -1.65 -14.13 -1.68
N SER A 55 -0.40 -14.11 -1.19
CA SER A 55 0.11 -13.17 -0.17
C SER A 55 -0.40 -13.32 1.26
N LYS A 56 -1.26 -14.29 1.58
CA LYS A 56 -1.68 -14.57 2.97
C LYS A 56 -0.81 -15.65 3.59
N PRO A 57 -0.29 -15.47 4.82
CA PRO A 57 0.41 -16.52 5.55
C PRO A 57 -0.41 -17.80 5.69
N ILE A 58 0.23 -18.95 5.44
CA ILE A 58 -0.34 -20.26 5.74
C ILE A 58 -0.14 -20.55 7.23
N PRO A 59 -1.17 -21.04 7.96
CA PRO A 59 -1.05 -21.36 9.37
C PRO A 59 0.12 -22.31 9.67
N GLY A 60 0.95 -21.94 10.65
CA GLY A 60 2.14 -22.71 11.03
C GLY A 60 3.42 -22.33 10.30
N ALA A 61 3.36 -21.49 9.25
CA ALA A 61 4.54 -21.10 8.46
C ALA A 61 5.53 -20.24 9.25
N ALA A 62 5.04 -19.20 9.94
CA ALA A 62 5.88 -18.31 10.73
C ALA A 62 6.53 -19.06 11.90
N GLU A 63 5.75 -19.87 12.61
CA GLU A 63 6.21 -20.69 13.73
C GLU A 63 7.28 -21.71 13.30
N SER A 64 7.11 -22.32 12.12
CA SER A 64 8.09 -23.22 11.53
C SER A 64 9.42 -22.53 11.21
N LEU A 65 9.40 -21.36 10.56
CA LEU A 65 10.63 -20.66 10.22
C LEU A 65 11.34 -20.12 11.48
N SER A 66 10.59 -19.58 12.44
CA SER A 66 11.14 -19.13 13.73
C SER A 66 11.78 -20.27 14.50
N LEU A 67 11.13 -21.44 14.57
CA LEU A 67 11.70 -22.63 15.20
C LEU A 67 13.03 -23.04 14.58
N LEU A 68 13.13 -23.05 13.24
CA LEU A 68 14.37 -23.40 12.56
C LEU A 68 15.47 -22.36 12.85
N LYS A 69 15.15 -21.06 12.89
CA LYS A 69 16.10 -20.02 13.27
C LYS A 69 16.58 -20.15 14.72
N GLU A 70 15.66 -20.32 15.66
CA GLU A 70 15.98 -20.49 17.09
C GLU A 70 16.87 -21.70 17.35
N GLN A 71 16.68 -22.78 16.59
CA GLN A 71 17.49 -24.00 16.69
C GLN A 71 18.75 -23.97 15.81
N ASN A 72 19.06 -22.83 15.18
CA ASN A 72 20.15 -22.68 14.21
C ASN A 72 20.15 -23.74 13.09
N ILE A 73 18.97 -24.19 12.64
CA ILE A 73 18.85 -25.17 11.56
C ILE A 73 18.85 -24.44 10.20
N PRO A 74 19.79 -24.76 9.29
CA PRO A 74 19.85 -24.12 7.97
C PRO A 74 18.59 -24.38 7.15
N PHE A 75 18.11 -23.36 6.46
CA PHE A 75 17.06 -23.52 5.46
C PHE A 75 17.20 -22.55 4.29
N ILE A 76 16.49 -22.84 3.20
CA ILE A 76 16.38 -21.98 2.02
C ILE A 76 14.94 -21.96 1.51
N LEU A 77 14.52 -20.83 0.95
CA LEU A 77 13.24 -20.67 0.26
C LEU A 77 13.50 -20.84 -1.25
N LEU A 78 12.88 -21.84 -1.87
CA LEU A 78 13.09 -22.23 -3.25
C LEU A 78 11.75 -22.19 -4.01
N THR A 79 11.55 -21.16 -4.82
CA THR A 79 10.30 -20.92 -5.54
C THR A 79 10.52 -20.73 -7.04
N ASN A 80 9.52 -21.13 -7.83
CA ASN A 80 9.43 -20.79 -9.26
C ASN A 80 8.77 -19.41 -9.49
N GLY A 81 8.24 -18.79 -8.44
CA GLY A 81 7.82 -17.38 -8.49
C GLY A 81 9.00 -16.44 -8.73
N GLY A 82 8.73 -15.29 -9.36
CA GLY A 82 9.75 -14.30 -9.68
C GLY A 82 9.18 -12.96 -10.14
N GLY A 83 10.00 -12.17 -10.83
CA GLY A 83 9.63 -10.87 -11.38
C GLY A 83 10.01 -9.67 -10.51
N LYS A 84 10.71 -9.91 -9.40
CA LYS A 84 11.30 -8.90 -8.52
C LYS A 84 12.62 -9.42 -7.95
N HIS A 85 13.49 -8.52 -7.52
CA HIS A 85 14.78 -8.91 -6.94
C HIS A 85 14.58 -9.60 -5.58
N GLU A 86 15.52 -10.47 -5.19
CA GLU A 86 15.49 -11.25 -3.96
C GLU A 86 15.30 -10.37 -2.72
N THR A 87 15.91 -9.19 -2.72
CA THR A 87 15.78 -8.19 -1.62
C THR A 87 14.34 -7.72 -1.43
N GLU A 88 13.62 -7.44 -2.52
CA GLU A 88 12.22 -7.02 -2.47
C GLU A 88 11.34 -8.19 -2.03
N ARG A 89 11.57 -9.40 -2.58
CA ARG A 89 10.80 -10.59 -2.24
C ARG A 89 10.96 -10.99 -0.77
N VAL A 90 12.19 -10.91 -0.24
CA VAL A 90 12.46 -11.24 1.17
C VAL A 90 11.86 -10.20 2.11
N ALA A 91 11.90 -8.91 1.78
CA ALA A 91 11.22 -7.89 2.58
C ALA A 91 9.71 -8.20 2.70
N GLU A 92 9.05 -8.52 1.58
CA GLU A 92 7.63 -8.88 1.58
C GLU A 92 7.31 -10.14 2.40
N ILE A 93 8.13 -11.19 2.28
CA ILE A 93 7.90 -12.43 3.03
C ILE A 93 8.17 -12.21 4.52
N SER A 94 9.22 -11.45 4.86
CA SER A 94 9.56 -11.14 6.24
C SER A 94 8.47 -10.33 6.93
N GLU A 95 7.92 -9.34 6.22
CA GLU A 95 6.78 -8.54 6.69
C GLU A 95 5.53 -9.41 6.88
N LYS A 96 5.20 -10.27 5.91
CA LYS A 96 3.99 -11.11 5.98
C LYS A 96 4.06 -12.16 7.08
N LEU A 97 5.21 -12.80 7.25
CA LEU A 97 5.40 -13.85 8.25
C LEU A 97 5.84 -13.31 9.62
N GLN A 98 6.23 -12.03 9.69
CA GLN A 98 6.84 -11.43 10.90
C GLN A 98 8.09 -12.20 11.35
N VAL A 99 8.83 -12.75 10.40
CA VAL A 99 10.10 -13.46 10.62
C VAL A 99 11.17 -12.75 9.81
N PRO A 100 12.22 -12.16 10.41
CA PRO A 100 13.26 -11.50 9.64
C PRO A 100 13.99 -12.55 8.79
N LEU A 101 14.18 -12.30 7.50
CA LEU A 101 14.90 -13.20 6.59
C LEU A 101 15.95 -12.42 5.79
N ASP A 102 17.03 -13.10 5.40
CA ASP A 102 18.10 -12.51 4.60
C ASP A 102 17.88 -12.79 3.10
N PRO A 103 18.22 -11.86 2.17
CA PRO A 103 18.10 -12.06 0.73
C PRO A 103 18.80 -13.30 0.17
N GLU A 104 19.83 -13.80 0.87
CA GLU A 104 20.56 -15.01 0.47
C GLU A 104 19.83 -16.32 0.84
N LEU A 105 18.75 -16.23 1.62
CA LEU A 105 17.90 -17.38 1.96
C LEU A 105 16.85 -17.66 0.89
N ILE A 106 16.76 -16.88 -0.19
CA ILE A 106 15.76 -17.09 -1.24
C ILE A 106 16.41 -17.39 -2.59
N VAL A 107 15.80 -18.32 -3.31
CA VAL A 107 16.08 -18.64 -4.71
C VAL A 107 14.74 -18.58 -5.45
N GLN A 108 14.64 -17.60 -6.33
CA GLN A 108 13.53 -17.43 -7.27
C GLN A 108 13.87 -18.07 -8.61
N SER A 109 12.88 -18.19 -9.48
CA SER A 109 13.02 -18.78 -10.83
C SER A 109 14.18 -18.20 -11.64
N HIS A 110 14.35 -16.88 -11.61
CA HIS A 110 15.38 -16.17 -12.36
C HIS A 110 16.71 -15.99 -11.61
N SER A 111 16.82 -16.34 -10.32
CA SER A 111 18.08 -16.18 -9.56
C SER A 111 19.29 -16.84 -10.22
N PRO A 112 19.19 -18.04 -10.81
CA PRO A 112 20.33 -18.67 -11.49
C PRO A 112 20.87 -17.87 -12.68
N PHE A 113 20.07 -16.97 -13.29
CA PHE A 113 20.57 -16.12 -14.39
C PHE A 113 21.69 -15.18 -13.95
N ALA A 114 21.83 -14.88 -12.65
CA ALA A 114 22.93 -14.08 -12.13
C ALA A 114 24.31 -14.71 -12.42
N GLU A 115 24.41 -16.04 -12.47
CA GLU A 115 25.67 -16.73 -12.80
C GLU A 115 26.07 -16.57 -14.28
N LEU A 116 25.11 -16.31 -15.17
CA LEU A 116 25.34 -16.15 -16.60
C LEU A 116 25.94 -14.78 -16.96
N VAL A 117 25.89 -13.81 -16.06
CA VAL A 117 26.49 -12.48 -16.28
C VAL A 117 27.99 -12.60 -16.50
N ARG A 118 28.69 -13.34 -15.64
CA ARG A 118 30.15 -13.52 -15.74
C ARG A 118 30.55 -14.74 -16.57
N GLY A 119 29.69 -15.76 -16.65
CA GLY A 119 29.98 -17.01 -17.35
C GLY A 119 31.19 -17.78 -16.78
N PRO A 120 31.46 -19.00 -17.26
CA PRO A 120 32.69 -19.73 -16.96
C PRO A 120 33.93 -19.11 -17.63
N ASP A 121 33.75 -18.35 -18.71
CA ASP A 121 34.82 -17.70 -19.48
C ASP A 121 34.33 -16.40 -20.15
N GLU A 122 35.26 -15.59 -20.68
CA GLU A 122 34.97 -14.29 -21.30
C GLU A 122 34.05 -14.40 -22.53
N GLN A 123 34.09 -15.53 -23.25
CA GLN A 123 33.31 -15.74 -24.46
C GLN A 123 31.83 -16.04 -24.16
N SER A 124 31.57 -16.73 -23.05
CA SER A 124 30.23 -17.05 -22.54
C SER A 124 29.64 -15.98 -21.62
N ALA A 125 30.45 -15.04 -21.12
CA ALA A 125 29.99 -13.91 -20.32
C ALA A 125 28.96 -13.05 -21.08
N LEU A 126 27.89 -12.66 -20.38
CA LEU A 126 26.80 -11.85 -20.94
C LEU A 126 26.76 -10.42 -20.38
N GLU A 127 27.64 -10.07 -19.44
CA GLU A 127 27.69 -8.76 -18.77
C GLU A 127 27.58 -7.56 -19.74
N ASN A 128 28.36 -7.59 -20.82
CA ASN A 128 28.44 -6.51 -21.80
C ASN A 128 27.67 -6.81 -23.11
N LYS A 129 27.02 -7.97 -23.22
CA LYS A 129 26.25 -8.37 -24.41
C LYS A 129 24.82 -7.84 -24.36
N CYS A 130 24.17 -7.69 -25.52
CA CYS A 130 22.80 -7.18 -25.58
C CYS A 130 21.81 -8.31 -25.37
N VAL A 131 21.07 -8.28 -24.27
CA VAL A 131 20.13 -9.35 -23.89
C VAL A 131 18.68 -8.86 -23.99
N LEU A 132 17.81 -9.72 -24.53
CA LEU A 132 16.37 -9.49 -24.54
C LEU A 132 15.75 -10.09 -23.27
N VAL A 133 15.13 -9.25 -22.45
CA VAL A 133 14.41 -9.66 -21.24
C VAL A 133 12.91 -9.56 -21.46
N VAL A 134 12.24 -10.69 -21.32
CA VAL A 134 10.81 -10.89 -21.63
C VAL A 134 10.05 -11.20 -20.35
N GLY A 135 8.83 -10.65 -20.26
CA GLY A 135 7.88 -10.88 -19.19
C GLY A 135 8.06 -10.00 -17.95
N GLY A 136 7.16 -10.22 -16.99
CA GLY A 136 7.04 -9.39 -15.78
C GLY A 136 6.11 -8.19 -15.94
N GLU A 137 5.95 -7.45 -14.85
CA GLU A 137 5.12 -6.25 -14.81
C GLU A 137 6.00 -5.00 -14.99
N GLY A 138 5.62 -4.14 -15.94
CA GLY A 138 6.35 -2.92 -16.30
C GLY A 138 7.83 -3.20 -16.61
N ASP A 139 8.69 -2.31 -16.13
CA ASP A 139 10.16 -2.40 -16.29
C ASP A 139 10.85 -3.26 -15.21
N ARG A 140 10.10 -4.04 -14.40
CA ARG A 140 10.64 -4.74 -13.22
C ARG A 140 11.71 -5.77 -13.61
N CYS A 141 11.42 -6.66 -14.56
CA CYS A 141 12.37 -7.70 -14.97
C CYS A 141 13.65 -7.11 -15.59
N ARG A 142 13.57 -5.97 -16.30
CA ARG A 142 14.77 -5.25 -16.75
C ARG A 142 15.63 -4.83 -15.56
N ARG A 143 15.03 -4.21 -14.54
CA ARG A 143 15.75 -3.78 -13.33
C ARG A 143 16.40 -4.95 -12.62
N VAL A 144 15.72 -6.09 -12.51
CA VAL A 144 16.31 -7.31 -11.92
C VAL A 144 17.54 -7.78 -12.70
N ALA A 145 17.45 -7.86 -14.04
CA ALA A 145 18.60 -8.21 -14.86
C ALA A 145 19.76 -7.21 -14.67
N GLN A 146 19.47 -5.91 -14.62
CA GLN A 146 20.48 -4.89 -14.36
C GLN A 146 21.13 -5.03 -12.98
N MET A 147 20.35 -5.37 -11.95
CA MET A 147 20.86 -5.64 -10.60
C MET A 147 21.78 -6.87 -10.55
N TYR A 148 21.53 -7.90 -11.36
CA TYR A 148 22.45 -9.03 -11.52
C TYR A 148 23.75 -8.66 -12.26
N GLY A 149 23.74 -7.58 -13.03
CA GLY A 149 24.91 -7.04 -13.72
C GLY A 149 24.84 -7.07 -15.24
N PHE A 150 23.69 -7.43 -15.85
CA PHE A 150 23.51 -7.26 -17.29
C PHE A 150 23.45 -5.76 -17.63
N LYS A 151 24.40 -5.26 -18.43
CA LYS A 151 24.48 -3.82 -18.74
C LYS A 151 23.55 -3.39 -19.87
N ASN A 152 23.44 -4.21 -20.91
CA ASN A 152 22.70 -3.90 -22.12
C ASN A 152 21.42 -4.74 -22.19
N VAL A 153 20.35 -4.25 -21.54
CA VAL A 153 19.06 -4.97 -21.44
C VAL A 153 17.99 -4.29 -22.28
N VAL A 154 17.46 -5.02 -23.26
CA VAL A 154 16.36 -4.62 -24.13
C VAL A 154 15.11 -5.41 -23.77
N THR A 155 13.93 -4.82 -23.95
CA THR A 155 12.63 -5.49 -23.77
C THR A 155 11.84 -5.51 -25.09
N PRO A 156 10.87 -6.43 -25.26
CA PRO A 156 9.95 -6.43 -26.40
C PRO A 156 9.27 -5.07 -26.62
N GLY A 157 8.94 -4.37 -25.53
CA GLY A 157 8.37 -3.03 -25.58
C GLY A 157 9.30 -1.98 -26.21
N ASP A 158 10.60 -2.05 -25.98
CA ASP A 158 11.57 -1.14 -26.61
C ASP A 158 11.59 -1.33 -28.13
N ILE A 159 11.56 -2.60 -28.56
CA ILE A 159 11.58 -2.97 -29.98
C ILE A 159 10.29 -2.51 -30.66
N TYR A 160 9.13 -2.77 -30.04
CA TYR A 160 7.83 -2.34 -30.55
C TYR A 160 7.70 -0.82 -30.61
N MET A 161 8.16 -0.08 -29.59
CA MET A 161 8.09 1.38 -29.59
C MET A 161 9.06 2.02 -30.59
N ALA A 162 10.22 1.41 -30.82
CA ALA A 162 11.16 1.85 -31.85
C ALA A 162 10.64 1.60 -33.28
N ASN A 163 9.90 0.49 -33.49
CA ASN A 163 9.27 0.20 -34.77
C ASN A 163 7.89 -0.46 -34.58
N PRO A 164 6.80 0.33 -34.48
CA PRO A 164 5.46 -0.20 -34.26
C PRO A 164 4.94 -1.10 -35.37
N SER A 165 5.56 -1.10 -36.56
CA SER A 165 5.15 -1.99 -37.66
C SER A 165 5.49 -3.47 -37.42
N ILE A 166 6.37 -3.77 -36.46
CA ILE A 166 6.71 -5.15 -36.09
C ILE A 166 5.51 -5.94 -35.56
N TRP A 167 4.50 -5.23 -35.05
CA TRP A 167 3.26 -5.84 -34.58
C TRP A 167 2.06 -4.95 -34.91
N PRO A 168 1.12 -5.39 -35.76
CA PRO A 168 0.07 -4.52 -36.29
C PRO A 168 -1.02 -4.16 -35.28
N PHE A 169 -1.04 -4.79 -34.10
CA PHE A 169 -2.07 -4.59 -33.08
C PHE A 169 -1.60 -3.64 -31.98
N ARG A 170 -2.42 -2.64 -31.66
CA ARG A 170 -2.06 -1.54 -30.76
C ARG A 170 -2.47 -1.74 -29.29
N SER A 171 -2.97 -2.92 -28.91
CA SER A 171 -3.63 -3.18 -27.62
C SER A 171 -2.76 -2.94 -26.38
N PHE A 172 -1.43 -2.94 -26.51
CA PHE A 172 -0.48 -2.67 -25.42
C PHE A 172 0.41 -1.45 -25.65
N LYS A 173 0.09 -0.58 -26.63
CA LYS A 173 0.94 0.58 -26.96
C LYS A 173 1.15 1.51 -25.75
N ASP A 174 0.06 1.91 -25.10
CA ASP A 174 0.12 2.84 -23.95
C ASP A 174 0.82 2.21 -22.73
N TYR A 175 0.82 0.89 -22.64
CA TYR A 175 1.58 0.15 -21.62
C TYR A 175 3.08 0.23 -21.87
N TYR A 176 3.52 -0.03 -23.12
CA TYR A 176 4.94 0.00 -23.47
C TYR A 176 5.51 1.43 -23.56
N GLU A 177 4.72 2.42 -23.99
CA GLU A 177 5.16 3.82 -24.09
C GLU A 177 5.72 4.37 -22.77
N LYS A 178 5.13 3.98 -21.63
CA LYS A 178 5.54 4.43 -20.29
C LYS A 178 6.84 3.81 -19.78
N ILE A 179 7.24 2.66 -20.32
CA ILE A 179 8.32 1.83 -19.76
C ILE A 179 9.45 1.55 -20.75
N SER A 180 9.23 1.85 -22.04
CA SER A 180 10.22 1.66 -23.08
C SER A 180 11.40 2.62 -22.95
N LYS A 181 12.58 2.15 -23.34
CA LYS A 181 13.82 2.93 -23.41
C LYS A 181 14.33 2.91 -24.85
N PRO A 182 15.05 3.97 -25.29
CA PRO A 182 15.67 3.97 -26.60
C PRO A 182 16.58 2.75 -26.80
N LEU A 183 16.56 2.17 -28.00
CA LEU A 183 17.44 1.06 -28.34
C LEU A 183 18.91 1.53 -28.34
N PRO A 184 19.85 0.68 -27.89
CA PRO A 184 21.27 1.04 -27.75
C PRO A 184 21.95 1.43 -29.07
N ASN A 185 21.41 0.99 -30.22
CA ASN A 185 21.80 1.43 -31.56
C ASN A 185 20.53 1.77 -32.37
N PRO A 186 20.08 3.03 -32.42
CA PRO A 186 18.84 3.40 -33.11
C PRO A 186 19.08 3.58 -34.61
N LYS A 187 19.05 2.53 -35.44
CA LYS A 187 19.19 2.67 -36.91
C LYS A 187 18.38 1.67 -37.73
N ASP A 188 18.06 2.17 -38.94
CA ASP A 188 17.19 1.70 -40.02
C ASP A 188 16.80 0.20 -40.03
N PRO A 189 15.50 -0.14 -39.85
CA PRO A 189 15.01 -1.51 -39.97
C PRO A 189 15.14 -2.11 -41.38
N ASN A 190 15.51 -1.32 -42.39
CA ASN A 190 15.73 -1.77 -43.77
C ASN A 190 17.22 -2.05 -44.10
N ASP A 191 18.15 -1.84 -43.15
CA ASP A 191 19.58 -2.13 -43.32
C ASP A 191 20.05 -3.24 -42.35
N PRO A 192 20.07 -4.51 -42.80
CA PRO A 192 20.58 -5.65 -42.03
C PRO A 192 21.97 -5.46 -41.43
N SER A 193 22.83 -4.64 -42.03
CA SER A 193 24.20 -4.39 -41.53
C SER A 193 24.26 -3.50 -40.29
N ARG A 194 23.12 -2.92 -39.90
CA ARG A 194 22.96 -1.98 -38.77
C ARG A 194 21.85 -2.35 -37.79
N GLY A 195 21.23 -3.52 -37.95
CA GLY A 195 20.12 -3.98 -37.12
C GLY A 195 20.51 -4.27 -35.66
N LEU A 196 19.52 -4.24 -34.76
CA LEU A 196 19.72 -4.59 -33.36
C LEU A 196 20.07 -6.07 -33.23
N LYS A 197 21.28 -6.37 -32.72
CA LYS A 197 21.71 -7.73 -32.38
C LYS A 197 21.31 -8.08 -30.95
N ILE A 198 20.70 -9.25 -30.78
CA ILE A 198 20.39 -9.86 -29.49
C ILE A 198 21.27 -11.10 -29.31
N ASP A 199 22.03 -11.15 -28.21
CA ASP A 199 22.99 -12.22 -27.92
C ASP A 199 22.40 -13.34 -27.03
N ALA A 200 21.37 -13.03 -26.24
CA ALA A 200 20.62 -14.00 -25.44
C ALA A 200 19.18 -13.52 -25.19
N ILE A 201 18.24 -14.46 -25.09
CA ILE A 201 16.84 -14.19 -24.75
C ILE A 201 16.52 -14.83 -23.41
N PHE A 202 15.99 -14.03 -22.47
CA PHE A 202 15.58 -14.48 -21.16
C PHE A 202 14.10 -14.18 -20.92
N VAL A 203 13.30 -15.22 -20.74
CA VAL A 203 11.94 -15.09 -20.22
C VAL A 203 12.04 -15.14 -18.69
N PHE A 204 12.15 -13.96 -18.07
CA PHE A 204 12.39 -13.82 -16.62
C PHE A 204 11.14 -14.14 -15.78
N ASN A 205 9.97 -13.85 -16.33
CA ASN A 205 8.69 -14.09 -15.67
C ASN A 205 7.57 -14.21 -16.73
N ASP A 206 6.32 -14.42 -16.32
CA ASP A 206 5.18 -14.49 -17.23
C ASP A 206 5.07 -13.27 -18.17
N PRO A 207 5.01 -13.46 -19.49
CA PRO A 207 4.65 -12.43 -20.48
C PRO A 207 3.26 -11.84 -20.24
N ARG A 208 3.09 -10.56 -20.61
CA ARG A 208 1.79 -9.86 -20.54
C ARG A 208 1.11 -9.81 -21.90
N ASP A 209 1.88 -9.56 -22.97
CA ASP A 209 1.45 -9.65 -24.35
C ASP A 209 2.10 -10.87 -25.01
N TRP A 210 1.48 -12.04 -24.86
CA TRP A 210 2.03 -13.30 -25.38
C TRP A 210 2.23 -13.26 -26.90
N ALA A 211 1.43 -12.48 -27.63
CA ALA A 211 1.47 -12.47 -29.07
C ALA A 211 2.65 -11.64 -29.59
N LEU A 212 2.85 -10.42 -29.08
CA LEU A 212 4.02 -9.61 -29.39
C LEU A 212 5.31 -10.31 -28.98
N ASP A 213 5.35 -10.83 -27.74
CA ASP A 213 6.55 -11.47 -27.19
C ASP A 213 6.89 -12.74 -28.01
N ALA A 214 5.90 -13.55 -28.38
CA ALA A 214 6.13 -14.72 -29.24
C ALA A 214 6.58 -14.36 -30.66
N GLN A 215 6.02 -13.30 -31.25
CA GLN A 215 6.42 -12.80 -32.58
C GLN A 215 7.90 -12.38 -32.55
N ILE A 216 8.28 -11.49 -31.62
CA ILE A 216 9.65 -10.98 -31.52
C ILE A 216 10.65 -12.11 -31.26
N ILE A 217 10.34 -13.04 -30.34
CA ILE A 217 11.22 -14.18 -30.06
C ILE A 217 11.37 -15.05 -31.32
N THR A 218 10.28 -15.34 -32.02
CA THR A 218 10.32 -16.17 -33.23
C THR A 218 11.15 -15.50 -34.33
N ASP A 219 10.99 -14.20 -34.56
CA ASP A 219 11.75 -13.45 -35.56
C ASP A 219 13.25 -13.47 -35.25
N ILE A 220 13.63 -13.27 -33.99
CA ILE A 220 15.04 -13.32 -33.56
C ILE A 220 15.63 -14.74 -33.71
N LEU A 221 14.85 -15.78 -33.45
CA LEU A 221 15.32 -17.17 -33.58
C LEU A 221 15.41 -17.64 -35.04
N LEU A 222 14.71 -16.98 -35.96
CA LEU A 222 14.84 -17.19 -37.41
C LEU A 222 15.90 -16.30 -38.06
N SER A 223 16.37 -15.27 -37.37
CA SER A 223 17.26 -14.27 -37.95
C SER A 223 18.68 -14.77 -38.19
N SER A 224 19.49 -14.02 -38.92
CA SER A 224 20.93 -14.26 -39.05
C SER A 224 21.65 -13.64 -37.85
N GLU A 225 22.47 -14.41 -37.14
CA GLU A 225 23.25 -13.97 -35.97
C GLU A 225 22.48 -13.24 -34.85
N GLY A 226 21.16 -13.41 -34.75
CA GLY A 226 20.35 -12.70 -33.77
C GLY A 226 20.07 -11.23 -34.12
N VAL A 227 20.31 -10.81 -35.37
CA VAL A 227 20.05 -9.44 -35.83
C VAL A 227 18.60 -9.29 -36.27
N ILE A 228 17.82 -8.45 -35.58
CA ILE A 228 16.41 -8.21 -35.89
C ILE A 228 16.25 -7.65 -37.31
N GLY A 229 15.26 -8.17 -38.04
CA GLY A 229 14.96 -7.78 -39.43
C GLY A 229 15.65 -8.64 -40.50
N THR A 230 16.47 -9.61 -40.11
CA THR A 230 17.12 -10.56 -41.02
C THR A 230 16.48 -11.95 -40.95
N ILE A 231 16.74 -12.80 -41.95
CA ILE A 231 16.36 -14.22 -41.96
C ILE A 231 17.59 -15.03 -42.36
N SER A 232 17.93 -16.07 -41.59
CA SER A 232 19.08 -16.92 -41.91
C SER A 232 18.82 -17.79 -43.15
N GLU A 233 19.79 -17.81 -44.08
CA GLU A 233 19.78 -18.71 -45.25
C GLU A 233 19.96 -20.19 -44.87
N LYS A 234 20.36 -20.49 -43.62
CA LYS A 234 20.45 -21.86 -43.13
C LYS A 234 19.09 -22.45 -42.78
N ASN A 235 18.07 -21.63 -42.55
CA ASN A 235 16.75 -22.10 -42.15
C ASN A 235 16.13 -23.04 -43.20
N GLY A 236 15.75 -24.25 -42.78
CA GLY A 236 15.11 -25.25 -43.63
C GLY A 236 16.07 -26.11 -44.48
N ARG A 237 17.38 -25.86 -44.41
CA ARG A 237 18.40 -26.66 -45.13
C ARG A 237 18.48 -28.08 -44.59
N THR A 238 18.09 -29.05 -45.40
CA THR A 238 18.00 -30.46 -44.99
C THR A 238 19.34 -31.14 -44.77
N ASP A 239 20.43 -30.54 -45.25
CA ASP A 239 21.80 -31.04 -45.10
C ASP A 239 22.47 -30.62 -43.79
N LEU A 240 21.83 -29.73 -43.01
CA LEU A 240 22.34 -29.25 -41.72
C LEU A 240 21.57 -29.89 -40.54
N PRO A 241 22.21 -30.08 -39.37
CA PRO A 241 21.49 -30.53 -38.18
C PRO A 241 20.36 -29.54 -37.83
N ASN A 242 19.29 -30.03 -37.20
CA ASN A 242 18.08 -29.25 -36.92
C ASN A 242 17.53 -28.48 -38.15
N ARG A 243 17.84 -28.96 -39.37
CA ARG A 243 17.58 -28.30 -40.65
C ARG A 243 18.09 -26.85 -40.73
N GLY A 244 19.22 -26.58 -40.08
CA GLY A 244 19.89 -25.27 -40.04
C GLY A 244 19.20 -24.21 -39.17
N PHE A 245 18.04 -24.49 -38.58
CA PHE A 245 17.41 -23.60 -37.59
C PHE A 245 18.27 -23.50 -36.32
N GLN A 246 18.49 -22.27 -35.85
CA GLN A 246 19.38 -21.93 -34.73
C GLN A 246 20.86 -22.39 -34.95
N GLN A 247 21.34 -22.40 -36.20
CA GLN A 247 22.73 -22.76 -36.56
C GLN A 247 23.53 -21.63 -37.20
N ASP A 248 23.10 -20.40 -37.00
CA ASP A 248 23.66 -19.20 -37.61
C ASP A 248 23.95 -18.10 -36.59
N GLY A 249 24.30 -18.49 -35.37
CA GLY A 249 24.63 -17.54 -34.29
C GLY A 249 23.43 -16.85 -33.66
N GLN A 250 22.21 -17.38 -33.83
CA GLN A 250 21.02 -16.89 -33.13
C GLN A 250 21.18 -17.02 -31.61
N PRO A 251 20.55 -16.13 -30.82
CA PRO A 251 20.68 -16.15 -29.37
C PRO A 251 20.08 -17.41 -28.76
N HIS A 252 20.68 -17.83 -27.64
CA HIS A 252 20.10 -18.91 -26.83
C HIS A 252 18.88 -18.41 -26.06
N LEU A 253 17.83 -19.22 -26.01
CA LEU A 253 16.58 -18.92 -25.32
C LEU A 253 16.54 -19.59 -23.94
N TYR A 254 16.34 -18.79 -22.90
CA TYR A 254 16.23 -19.23 -21.51
C TYR A 254 14.84 -18.94 -20.95
N PHE A 255 14.25 -19.95 -20.31
CA PHE A 255 13.05 -19.82 -19.48
C PHE A 255 13.43 -19.96 -18.01
N SER A 256 12.90 -19.10 -17.15
CA SER A 256 13.17 -19.13 -15.71
C SER A 256 12.24 -20.06 -14.93
N ASN A 257 11.06 -20.38 -15.49
CA ASN A 257 10.03 -21.15 -14.81
C ASN A 257 9.33 -22.15 -15.76
N PRO A 258 9.32 -23.45 -15.44
CA PRO A 258 8.64 -24.45 -16.27
C PRO A 258 7.17 -24.70 -15.91
N ASP A 259 6.69 -24.17 -14.80
CA ASP A 259 5.38 -24.50 -14.27
C ASP A 259 4.28 -24.12 -15.27
N LEU A 260 3.54 -25.13 -15.70
CA LEU A 260 2.35 -24.94 -16.52
C LEU A 260 1.24 -24.29 -15.68
N TRP A 261 1.08 -24.76 -14.45
CA TRP A 261 0.03 -24.37 -13.52
C TRP A 261 0.60 -23.79 -12.24
N TRP A 262 -0.02 -22.71 -11.74
CA TRP A 262 0.30 -22.17 -10.43
C TRP A 262 -0.96 -21.75 -9.66
N ALA A 263 -0.84 -21.67 -8.33
CA ALA A 263 -1.93 -21.34 -7.43
C ALA A 263 -2.13 -19.82 -7.27
N ALA A 264 -3.16 -19.27 -7.91
CA ALA A 264 -3.55 -17.86 -7.79
C ALA A 264 -4.66 -17.64 -6.75
N ALA A 265 -5.12 -16.39 -6.58
CA ALA A 265 -6.27 -16.07 -5.72
C ALA A 265 -7.60 -16.64 -6.23
N TYR A 266 -7.67 -16.97 -7.52
CA TYR A 266 -8.80 -17.67 -8.09
C TYR A 266 -8.80 -19.13 -7.64
N HIS A 267 -9.99 -19.71 -7.45
CA HIS A 267 -10.15 -21.06 -6.89
C HIS A 267 -9.62 -22.19 -7.77
N LEU A 268 -9.25 -21.92 -9.04
CA LEU A 268 -8.62 -22.87 -9.96
C LEU A 268 -7.23 -22.39 -10.38
N PRO A 269 -6.23 -23.29 -10.54
CA PRO A 269 -4.89 -22.95 -11.03
C PRO A 269 -4.90 -22.18 -12.35
N ARG A 270 -3.95 -21.25 -12.54
CA ARG A 270 -3.81 -20.44 -13.76
C ARG A 270 -2.59 -20.88 -14.56
N LEU A 271 -2.61 -20.61 -15.87
CA LEU A 271 -1.42 -20.81 -16.71
C LEU A 271 -0.30 -19.87 -16.25
N GLY A 272 0.88 -20.44 -16.01
CA GLY A 272 2.11 -19.69 -15.74
C GLY A 272 3.02 -19.60 -16.96
N GLN A 273 4.31 -19.35 -16.73
CA GLN A 273 5.30 -19.18 -17.80
C GLN A 273 5.43 -20.46 -18.64
N GLY A 274 5.21 -21.63 -18.03
CA GLY A 274 5.12 -22.90 -18.76
C GLY A 274 4.04 -22.88 -19.83
N GLY A 275 2.90 -22.22 -19.60
CA GLY A 275 1.86 -22.05 -20.61
C GLY A 275 2.33 -21.21 -21.81
N PHE A 276 3.08 -20.13 -21.55
CA PHE A 276 3.67 -19.32 -22.62
C PHE A 276 4.73 -20.11 -23.40
N ARG A 277 5.57 -20.87 -22.69
CA ARG A 277 6.58 -21.75 -23.30
C ARG A 277 5.92 -22.77 -24.24
N GLU A 278 4.89 -23.48 -23.79
CA GLU A 278 4.15 -24.45 -24.62
C GLU A 278 3.50 -23.77 -25.84
N ALA A 279 2.95 -22.57 -25.67
CA ALA A 279 2.40 -21.79 -26.79
C ALA A 279 3.48 -21.40 -27.81
N LEU A 280 4.63 -20.90 -27.37
CA LEU A 280 5.75 -20.55 -28.24
C LEU A 280 6.32 -21.77 -28.96
N GLU A 281 6.44 -22.91 -28.28
CA GLU A 281 6.86 -24.17 -28.90
C GLU A 281 5.88 -24.64 -29.99
N GLY A 282 4.59 -24.48 -29.75
CA GLY A 282 3.55 -24.73 -30.76
C GLY A 282 3.70 -23.84 -31.98
N ILE A 283 3.91 -22.53 -31.78
CA ILE A 283 4.16 -21.56 -32.87
C ILE A 283 5.42 -21.94 -33.64
N TRP A 284 6.52 -22.22 -32.94
CA TRP A 284 7.79 -22.63 -33.54
C TRP A 284 7.64 -23.90 -34.38
N ALA A 285 6.93 -24.91 -33.86
CA ALA A 285 6.68 -26.15 -34.57
C ALA A 285 5.83 -25.93 -35.83
N ALA A 286 4.81 -25.06 -35.77
CA ALA A 286 4.00 -24.72 -36.93
C ALA A 286 4.81 -23.98 -38.01
N VAL A 287 5.69 -23.06 -37.61
CA VAL A 287 6.53 -22.26 -38.52
C VAL A 287 7.63 -23.10 -39.16
N THR A 288 8.31 -23.94 -38.39
CA THR A 288 9.49 -24.70 -38.86
C THR A 288 9.17 -26.11 -39.36
N GLY A 289 7.96 -26.59 -39.08
CA GLY A 289 7.53 -27.98 -39.29
C GLY A 289 7.80 -28.90 -38.10
N GLY A 290 8.47 -28.41 -37.06
CA GLY A 290 8.58 -29.05 -35.76
C GLY A 290 9.15 -30.47 -35.77
N PRO A 291 8.85 -31.28 -34.74
CA PRO A 291 9.40 -32.61 -34.59
C PRO A 291 9.11 -33.53 -35.78
N SER A 292 7.99 -33.31 -36.50
CA SER A 292 7.63 -34.09 -37.70
C SER A 292 8.65 -33.97 -38.84
N LYS A 293 9.44 -32.89 -38.86
CA LYS A 293 10.54 -32.64 -39.80
C LYS A 293 11.92 -32.76 -39.15
N GLY A 294 11.98 -33.29 -37.91
CA GLY A 294 13.22 -33.38 -37.14
C GLY A 294 13.74 -32.02 -36.67
N VAL A 295 12.86 -31.03 -36.50
CA VAL A 295 13.22 -29.69 -35.99
C VAL A 295 12.71 -29.52 -34.57
N GLU A 296 13.58 -29.06 -33.68
CA GLU A 296 13.27 -28.76 -32.30
C GLU A 296 13.67 -27.32 -31.96
N LEU A 297 12.90 -26.67 -31.08
CA LEU A 297 13.30 -25.41 -30.47
C LEU A 297 14.40 -25.67 -29.44
N LYS A 298 15.62 -25.19 -29.71
CA LYS A 298 16.74 -25.24 -28.78
C LYS A 298 16.60 -24.12 -27.75
N LYS A 299 16.52 -24.53 -26.48
CA LYS A 299 16.27 -23.66 -25.33
C LYS A 299 16.82 -24.30 -24.04
N THR A 300 17.01 -23.49 -23.01
CA THR A 300 17.25 -23.95 -21.64
C THR A 300 16.08 -23.56 -20.77
N VAL A 301 15.60 -24.50 -19.95
CA VAL A 301 14.57 -24.25 -18.96
C VAL A 301 15.19 -24.41 -17.58
N ILE A 302 15.06 -23.37 -16.77
CA ILE A 302 15.49 -23.27 -15.38
C ILE A 302 14.20 -23.20 -14.53
N GLY A 303 14.33 -23.46 -13.24
CA GLY A 303 13.23 -23.58 -12.27
C GLY A 303 13.11 -25.03 -11.78
N LYS A 304 12.39 -25.26 -10.69
CA LYS A 304 12.02 -26.63 -10.26
C LYS A 304 11.14 -27.26 -11.36
N PRO A 305 11.33 -28.53 -11.75
CA PRO A 305 12.15 -29.55 -11.10
C PRO A 305 13.60 -29.67 -11.63
N TYR A 306 14.09 -28.71 -12.43
CA TYR A 306 15.36 -28.87 -13.15
C TYR A 306 16.58 -28.88 -12.23
N GLN A 307 17.52 -29.77 -12.56
CA GLN A 307 18.78 -30.01 -11.86
C GLN A 307 19.53 -28.71 -11.51
N GLY A 308 19.73 -27.81 -12.47
CA GLY A 308 20.53 -26.59 -12.27
C GLY A 308 19.98 -25.65 -11.19
N THR A 309 18.66 -25.61 -10.99
CA THR A 309 18.03 -24.81 -9.93
C THR A 309 18.32 -25.37 -8.55
N TYR A 310 18.28 -26.69 -8.39
CA TYR A 310 18.63 -27.36 -7.13
C TYR A 310 20.13 -27.29 -6.85
N GLU A 311 20.99 -27.34 -7.86
CA GLU A 311 22.43 -27.08 -7.69
C GLU A 311 22.70 -25.67 -7.19
N PHE A 312 22.03 -24.67 -7.77
CA PHE A 312 22.14 -23.29 -7.31
C PHE A 312 21.67 -23.15 -5.85
N ALA A 313 20.51 -23.74 -5.52
CA ALA A 313 19.96 -23.72 -4.17
C ALA A 313 20.87 -24.41 -3.15
N GLU A 314 21.44 -25.58 -3.49
CA GLU A 314 22.40 -26.29 -2.64
C GLU A 314 23.66 -25.45 -2.42
N ARG A 315 24.22 -24.81 -3.46
CA ARG A 315 25.38 -23.93 -3.31
C ARG A 315 25.09 -22.76 -2.37
N GLN A 316 23.93 -22.12 -2.49
CA GLN A 316 23.54 -21.03 -1.59
C GLN A 316 23.34 -21.52 -0.15
N LEU A 317 22.66 -22.65 0.02
CA LEU A 317 22.46 -23.27 1.33
C LEU A 317 23.79 -23.62 2.01
N LEU A 318 24.76 -24.15 1.27
CA LEU A 318 26.10 -24.43 1.77
C LEU A 318 26.87 -23.15 2.14
N ARG A 319 26.78 -22.10 1.33
CA ARG A 319 27.36 -20.78 1.65
C ARG A 319 26.76 -20.21 2.94
N ASN A 320 25.45 -20.27 3.10
CA ASN A 320 24.74 -19.81 4.30
C ASN A 320 25.17 -20.60 5.53
N ARG A 321 25.31 -21.93 5.40
CA ARG A 321 25.79 -22.81 6.47
C ARG A 321 27.22 -22.49 6.91
N VAL A 322 28.12 -22.16 5.98
CA VAL A 322 29.48 -21.70 6.31
C VAL A 322 29.46 -20.40 7.11
N ARG A 323 28.55 -19.47 6.79
CA ARG A 323 28.40 -18.22 7.56
C ARG A 323 27.83 -18.45 8.96
N MET A 324 26.88 -19.38 9.11
CA MET A 324 26.25 -19.69 10.40
C MET A 324 27.22 -20.36 11.39
N PHE A 325 28.14 -21.21 10.92
CA PHE A 325 28.98 -22.06 11.78
C PHE A 325 30.50 -21.85 11.63
N SER A 326 30.96 -20.92 10.79
CA SER A 326 32.39 -20.63 10.56
C SER A 326 33.21 -21.90 10.23
N SER A 327 34.43 -22.05 10.77
CA SER A 327 35.34 -23.18 10.52
C SER A 327 34.80 -24.55 10.96
N ASP A 328 33.74 -24.60 11.76
CA ASP A 328 33.11 -25.83 12.25
C ASP A 328 32.11 -26.44 11.25
N ALA A 329 31.97 -25.85 10.06
CA ALA A 329 31.16 -26.38 8.96
C ALA A 329 31.71 -27.69 8.31
N GLN A 330 32.75 -28.32 8.89
CA GLN A 330 33.34 -29.57 8.39
C GLN A 330 32.36 -30.75 8.34
N THR A 331 31.30 -30.75 9.17
CA THR A 331 30.24 -31.76 9.08
C THR A 331 29.52 -31.62 7.73
N PRO A 332 29.49 -32.64 6.86
CA PRO A 332 28.83 -32.54 5.56
C PRO A 332 27.31 -32.43 5.69
N LEU A 333 26.67 -31.66 4.81
CA LEU A 333 25.22 -31.61 4.68
C LEU A 333 24.74 -32.91 4.03
N ARG A 334 24.07 -33.77 4.79
CA ARG A 334 23.62 -35.10 4.36
C ARG A 334 22.19 -35.10 3.83
N ASN A 335 21.28 -34.38 4.49
CA ASN A 335 19.85 -34.44 4.16
C ASN A 335 19.27 -33.04 3.97
N VAL A 336 18.48 -32.85 2.91
CA VAL A 336 17.68 -31.64 2.71
C VAL A 336 16.22 -32.04 2.60
N TYR A 337 15.37 -31.54 3.49
CA TYR A 337 13.94 -31.81 3.45
C TYR A 337 13.24 -30.73 2.61
N MET A 338 12.83 -31.07 1.39
CA MET A 338 12.11 -30.18 0.48
C MET A 338 10.62 -30.25 0.76
N ILE A 339 10.05 -29.19 1.29
CA ILE A 339 8.62 -29.05 1.58
C ILE A 339 7.97 -28.27 0.44
N GLY A 340 7.03 -28.91 -0.25
CA GLY A 340 6.38 -28.37 -1.44
C GLY A 340 4.92 -28.77 -1.56
N ASP A 341 4.16 -28.10 -2.39
CA ASP A 341 2.73 -28.34 -2.64
C ASP A 341 2.44 -28.87 -4.05
N ASN A 342 3.42 -28.86 -4.96
CA ASN A 342 3.27 -29.25 -6.36
C ASN A 342 4.02 -30.56 -6.67
N PRO A 343 3.32 -31.68 -6.98
CA PRO A 343 3.95 -32.96 -7.33
C PRO A 343 4.91 -32.91 -8.52
N GLU A 344 4.54 -32.20 -9.59
CA GLU A 344 5.30 -32.11 -10.84
C GLU A 344 6.54 -31.22 -10.72
N SER A 345 6.58 -30.33 -9.71
CA SER A 345 7.64 -29.34 -9.53
C SER A 345 8.50 -29.66 -8.30
N ASP A 346 7.94 -29.56 -7.10
CA ASP A 346 8.69 -29.71 -5.85
C ASP A 346 9.11 -31.16 -5.58
N ILE A 347 8.16 -32.08 -5.76
CA ILE A 347 8.34 -33.49 -5.43
C ILE A 347 9.18 -34.17 -6.50
N CYS A 348 8.85 -33.94 -7.78
CA CYS A 348 9.67 -34.38 -8.90
C CYS A 348 11.10 -33.84 -8.77
N GLY A 349 11.28 -32.55 -8.48
CA GLY A 349 12.59 -31.91 -8.37
C GLY A 349 13.44 -32.51 -7.26
N ALA A 350 12.89 -32.61 -6.04
CA ALA A 350 13.62 -33.22 -4.93
C ALA A 350 13.95 -34.70 -5.16
N ASN A 351 13.06 -35.47 -5.79
CA ASN A 351 13.28 -36.89 -6.07
C ASN A 351 14.31 -37.14 -7.19
N SER A 352 14.32 -36.27 -8.21
CA SER A 352 15.16 -36.42 -9.39
C SER A 352 16.53 -35.77 -9.23
N TYR A 353 16.68 -34.79 -8.34
CA TYR A 353 17.93 -34.09 -8.10
C TYR A 353 19.06 -35.04 -7.69
N ARG A 354 20.25 -34.78 -8.24
CA ARG A 354 21.48 -35.50 -7.88
C ARG A 354 22.52 -34.48 -7.42
N SER A 355 22.77 -34.43 -6.11
CA SER A 355 23.72 -33.50 -5.51
C SER A 355 25.16 -33.79 -5.96
N GLY A 356 25.88 -32.75 -6.38
CA GLY A 356 27.32 -32.79 -6.60
C GLY A 356 28.13 -32.79 -5.29
N HIS A 357 27.48 -32.44 -4.17
CA HIS A 357 28.07 -32.38 -2.83
C HIS A 357 27.72 -33.59 -1.94
N GLY A 358 26.89 -34.51 -2.45
CA GLY A 358 26.53 -35.75 -1.77
C GLY A 358 25.32 -35.67 -0.82
N SER A 359 24.56 -34.57 -0.83
CA SER A 359 23.33 -34.47 -0.03
C SER A 359 22.16 -35.23 -0.67
N GLN A 360 21.27 -35.77 0.15
CA GLN A 360 20.04 -36.42 -0.26
C GLN A 360 18.85 -35.49 -0.01
N TRP A 361 18.08 -35.24 -1.06
CA TRP A 361 16.88 -34.40 -0.98
C TRP A 361 15.64 -35.28 -0.78
N HIS A 362 14.90 -35.02 0.29
CA HIS A 362 13.71 -35.77 0.69
C HIS A 362 12.48 -34.91 0.49
N SER A 363 11.59 -35.33 -0.40
CA SER A 363 10.37 -34.61 -0.74
C SER A 363 9.26 -34.80 0.31
N ILE A 364 8.66 -33.72 0.77
CA ILE A 364 7.51 -33.71 1.68
C ILE A 364 6.40 -32.89 1.02
N LEU A 365 5.30 -33.55 0.68
CA LEU A 365 4.16 -32.91 0.01
C LEU A 365 3.15 -32.39 1.04
N VAL A 366 2.78 -31.11 0.95
CA VAL A 366 1.73 -30.52 1.79
C VAL A 366 0.40 -30.40 1.05
N ARG A 367 -0.71 -30.39 1.79
CA ARG A 367 -2.08 -30.31 1.23
C ARG A 367 -2.62 -28.87 1.09
N THR A 368 -1.77 -27.87 1.22
CA THR A 368 -2.17 -26.46 1.35
C THR A 368 -2.18 -25.67 0.04
N GLY A 369 -1.73 -26.26 -1.07
CA GLY A 369 -1.55 -25.60 -2.37
C GLY A 369 -2.12 -26.36 -3.58
N VAL A 370 -1.32 -26.58 -4.62
CA VAL A 370 -1.69 -27.26 -5.89
C VAL A 370 -2.25 -28.65 -5.62
N TYR A 371 -1.59 -29.43 -4.76
CA TYR A 371 -2.10 -30.71 -4.31
C TYR A 371 -3.15 -30.55 -3.20
N ASN A 372 -4.38 -31.04 -3.45
CA ASN A 372 -5.50 -30.98 -2.52
C ASN A 372 -6.10 -32.35 -2.16
N GLY A 373 -5.52 -33.46 -2.65
CA GLY A 373 -6.02 -34.82 -2.45
C GLY A 373 -5.77 -35.74 -3.65
N GLY A 374 -6.04 -37.03 -3.50
CA GLY A 374 -5.81 -38.03 -4.56
C GLY A 374 -4.38 -38.58 -4.61
N GLU A 375 -4.10 -39.40 -5.61
CA GLU A 375 -2.76 -39.97 -5.83
C GLU A 375 -1.86 -38.95 -6.55
N PRO A 376 -0.72 -38.53 -5.96
CA PRO A 376 0.18 -37.57 -6.61
C PRO A 376 0.91 -38.23 -7.78
N SER A 377 1.17 -37.46 -8.85
CA SER A 377 1.90 -37.92 -10.04
C SER A 377 3.35 -38.33 -9.74
N TRP A 378 3.91 -37.83 -8.64
CA TRP A 378 5.21 -38.22 -8.09
C TRP A 378 5.06 -38.58 -6.62
N THR A 379 5.53 -39.76 -6.22
CA THR A 379 5.43 -40.23 -4.83
C THR A 379 6.37 -39.42 -3.92
N PRO A 380 5.85 -38.67 -2.93
CA PRO A 380 6.68 -37.99 -1.94
C PRO A 380 7.16 -38.97 -0.85
N LYS A 381 8.16 -38.57 -0.06
CA LYS A 381 8.61 -39.37 1.10
C LYS A 381 7.52 -39.48 2.16
N THR A 382 6.76 -38.41 2.34
CA THR A 382 5.56 -38.36 3.18
C THR A 382 4.63 -37.26 2.70
N ILE A 383 3.36 -37.34 3.11
CA ILE A 383 2.37 -36.28 2.92
C ILE A 383 2.07 -35.68 4.29
N ALA A 384 2.08 -34.37 4.41
CA ALA A 384 1.75 -33.63 5.62
C ALA A 384 0.55 -32.71 5.39
N ASP A 385 -0.24 -32.45 6.43
CA ASP A 385 -1.42 -31.61 6.29
C ASP A 385 -1.06 -30.13 6.09
N ASN A 386 0.08 -29.67 6.63
CA ASN A 386 0.60 -28.32 6.50
C ASN A 386 2.12 -28.26 6.74
N VAL A 387 2.71 -27.08 6.53
CA VAL A 387 4.15 -26.83 6.69
C VAL A 387 4.65 -27.14 8.12
N HIS A 388 3.86 -26.87 9.15
CA HIS A 388 4.24 -27.15 10.54
C HIS A 388 4.41 -28.65 10.79
N LYS A 389 3.47 -29.48 10.31
CA LYS A 389 3.57 -30.94 10.38
C LYS A 389 4.70 -31.50 9.52
N ALA A 390 4.99 -30.87 8.39
CA ALA A 390 6.15 -31.23 7.56
C ALA A 390 7.48 -30.99 8.31
N VAL A 391 7.63 -29.85 8.98
CA VAL A 391 8.83 -29.54 9.78
C VAL A 391 8.94 -30.48 10.99
N GLU A 392 7.86 -30.72 11.73
CA GLU A 392 7.86 -31.71 12.82
C GLU A 392 8.33 -33.09 12.35
N TRP A 393 7.89 -33.52 11.17
CA TRP A 393 8.31 -34.79 10.59
C TRP A 393 9.79 -34.77 10.20
N GLY A 394 10.28 -33.71 9.56
CA GLY A 394 11.68 -33.56 9.19
C GLY A 394 12.63 -33.60 10.40
N LEU A 395 12.25 -32.92 11.49
CA LEU A 395 13.01 -32.94 12.75
C LEU A 395 13.04 -34.33 13.41
N LYS A 396 11.91 -35.05 13.39
CA LYS A 396 11.84 -36.44 13.89
C LYS A 396 12.69 -37.38 13.03
N SER A 397 12.61 -37.24 11.71
CA SER A 397 13.39 -38.03 10.75
C SER A 397 14.89 -37.79 10.85
N SER A 398 15.31 -36.56 11.17
CA SER A 398 16.72 -36.24 11.44
C SER A 398 17.21 -36.58 12.84
N GLN A 399 16.34 -37.12 13.71
CA GLN A 399 16.63 -37.39 15.12
C GLN A 399 17.14 -36.14 15.87
N TRP A 400 16.68 -34.96 15.45
CA TRP A 400 16.99 -33.70 16.11
C TRP A 400 16.09 -33.54 17.35
N ARG A 401 16.71 -33.29 18.50
CA ARG A 401 16.00 -32.99 19.75
C ARG A 401 16.25 -31.51 20.04
N PRO A 402 15.22 -30.66 20.03
CA PRO A 402 15.36 -29.25 20.39
C PRO A 402 15.96 -29.14 21.79
N GLU A 403 16.91 -28.23 22.00
CA GLU A 403 17.50 -28.02 23.33
C GLU A 403 16.48 -27.34 24.26
N GLU A 404 16.26 -27.90 25.45
CA GLU A 404 15.47 -27.27 26.52
C GLU A 404 16.26 -26.08 27.10
N THR A 405 15.63 -24.91 27.16
CA THR A 405 16.21 -23.68 27.72
C THR A 405 16.52 -23.87 29.23
N PRO A 406 17.70 -23.47 29.77
CA PRO A 406 18.08 -23.83 31.14
C PRO A 406 17.39 -22.97 32.21
N ALA A 407 16.85 -23.61 33.24
CA ALA A 407 16.58 -23.00 34.54
C ALA A 407 17.79 -23.22 35.49
N ALA A 408 17.96 -22.28 36.41
CA ALA A 408 19.14 -21.99 37.26
C ALA A 408 19.85 -23.16 38.00
N ALA A 409 21.19 -23.00 38.07
CA ALA A 409 22.21 -23.37 39.09
C ALA A 409 21.86 -24.52 40.09
N ASP A 410 22.70 -25.53 40.35
CA ASP A 410 24.05 -25.47 40.94
C ASP A 410 24.66 -26.89 40.96
N ALA A 411 25.99 -26.94 41.14
CA ALA A 411 26.93 -28.04 40.97
C ALA A 411 27.13 -28.91 42.26
N PRO A 412 28.09 -29.87 42.36
CA PRO A 412 28.42 -31.04 41.50
C PRO A 412 28.89 -32.30 42.31
N ALA A 413 29.43 -33.29 41.55
CA ALA A 413 30.36 -34.38 41.92
C ALA A 413 29.75 -35.62 42.64
N GLU A 414 30.11 -36.88 42.40
CA GLU A 414 31.10 -37.65 41.61
C GLU A 414 30.53 -39.10 41.58
N GLY A 415 30.61 -39.90 40.51
CA GLY A 415 31.76 -40.78 40.23
C GLY A 415 31.41 -42.29 40.30
N ALA A 416 31.62 -42.99 39.17
CA ALA A 416 31.93 -44.42 38.98
C ALA A 416 30.88 -45.56 39.21
N GLU A 417 30.57 -46.20 38.06
CA GLU A 417 30.60 -47.65 37.78
C GLU A 417 29.46 -48.63 38.20
N ALA A 418 29.19 -49.49 37.21
CA ALA A 418 28.73 -50.89 37.28
C ALA A 418 27.23 -51.20 37.53
N THR A 419 26.58 -51.54 36.41
CA THR A 419 25.68 -52.70 36.19
C THR A 419 24.51 -53.02 37.14
N LYS A 420 23.34 -53.22 36.49
CA LYS A 420 22.17 -54.02 36.94
C LYS A 420 21.34 -53.45 38.10
N SER A 421 20.52 -52.43 37.82
CA SER A 421 19.15 -52.34 38.38
C SER A 421 18.41 -51.09 37.87
N ALA A 422 17.69 -51.17 36.74
CA ALA A 422 16.82 -50.07 36.33
C ALA A 422 15.60 -50.51 35.49
N SER A 423 14.82 -51.48 35.96
CA SER A 423 13.45 -51.72 35.45
C SER A 423 12.33 -51.21 36.38
N LYS A 424 12.67 -50.52 37.49
CA LYS A 424 11.69 -49.95 38.43
C LYS A 424 11.52 -48.43 38.38
N SER A 425 12.45 -47.66 37.79
CA SER A 425 12.37 -46.19 37.76
C SER A 425 11.52 -45.64 36.59
N ALA A 426 11.55 -46.31 35.43
CA ALA A 426 10.74 -45.94 34.26
C ALA A 426 9.23 -46.08 34.52
N ALA A 427 8.81 -47.14 35.23
CA ALA A 427 7.42 -47.35 35.63
C ALA A 427 6.93 -46.28 36.63
N LYS A 428 7.80 -45.81 37.53
CA LYS A 428 7.47 -44.77 38.52
C LYS A 428 7.34 -43.37 37.90
N LYS A 429 8.13 -43.07 36.86
CA LYS A 429 8.04 -41.79 36.12
C LYS A 429 6.78 -41.70 35.26
N ALA A 430 6.43 -42.78 34.55
CA ALA A 430 5.18 -42.87 33.79
C ALA A 430 3.93 -42.79 34.69
N ALA A 431 3.97 -43.39 35.88
CA ALA A 431 2.90 -43.26 36.87
C ALA A 431 2.75 -41.84 37.42
N LYS A 432 3.87 -41.10 37.60
CA LYS A 432 3.87 -39.71 38.09
C LYS A 432 3.36 -38.72 37.05
N GLU A 433 3.69 -38.92 35.77
CA GLU A 433 3.17 -38.11 34.66
C GLU A 433 1.69 -38.38 34.41
N LYS A 434 1.26 -39.64 34.45
CA LYS A 434 -0.16 -40.01 34.39
C LYS A 434 -0.95 -39.39 35.55
N ALA A 435 -0.42 -39.46 36.77
CA ALA A 435 -1.04 -38.81 37.93
C ALA A 435 -1.08 -37.28 37.82
N LYS A 436 -0.09 -36.63 37.19
CA LYS A 436 -0.07 -35.18 36.95
C LYS A 436 -1.10 -34.78 35.88
N ALA A 437 -1.22 -35.57 34.81
CA ALA A 437 -2.23 -35.39 33.76
C ALA A 437 -3.66 -35.63 34.29
N GLU A 438 -3.86 -36.68 35.11
CA GLU A 438 -5.13 -36.95 35.78
C GLU A 438 -5.48 -35.85 36.79
N LYS A 439 -4.52 -35.29 37.52
CA LYS A 439 -4.75 -34.17 38.44
C LYS A 439 -5.06 -32.86 37.73
N ALA A 440 -4.46 -32.63 36.55
CA ALA A 440 -4.78 -31.49 35.68
C ALA A 440 -6.17 -31.64 35.04
N ALA A 441 -6.51 -32.84 34.57
CA ALA A 441 -7.84 -33.15 34.04
C ALA A 441 -8.92 -33.08 35.13
N ALA A 442 -8.63 -33.55 36.34
CA ALA A 442 -9.50 -33.44 37.50
C ALA A 442 -9.69 -31.97 37.93
N ARG A 443 -8.62 -31.16 37.90
CA ARG A 443 -8.72 -29.71 38.17
C ARG A 443 -9.53 -28.99 37.11
N ALA A 444 -9.33 -29.30 35.82
CA ALA A 444 -10.13 -28.76 34.73
C ALA A 444 -11.61 -29.21 34.83
N ALA A 445 -11.87 -30.46 35.20
CA ALA A 445 -13.22 -30.96 35.44
C ALA A 445 -13.87 -30.32 36.67
N GLN A 446 -13.09 -30.06 37.73
CA GLN A 446 -13.54 -29.37 38.95
C GLN A 446 -13.80 -27.88 38.69
N GLU A 447 -12.97 -27.20 37.89
CA GLU A 447 -13.20 -25.83 37.43
C GLU A 447 -14.43 -25.74 36.52
N LYS A 448 -14.64 -26.74 35.64
CA LYS A 448 -15.84 -26.83 34.79
C LYS A 448 -17.10 -27.13 35.60
N ALA A 449 -17.00 -27.97 36.64
CA ALA A 449 -18.09 -28.25 37.57
C ALA A 449 -18.39 -27.06 38.51
N GLN A 450 -17.37 -26.32 38.95
CA GLN A 450 -17.54 -25.06 39.69
C GLN A 450 -18.14 -23.96 38.82
N ALA A 451 -17.75 -23.86 37.55
CA ALA A 451 -18.34 -22.93 36.60
C ALA A 451 -19.84 -23.27 36.37
N ALA A 452 -20.17 -24.55 36.16
CA ALA A 452 -21.55 -25.00 35.99
C ALA A 452 -22.41 -24.79 37.26
N ALA A 453 -21.84 -25.01 38.45
CA ALA A 453 -22.52 -24.74 39.73
C ALA A 453 -22.69 -23.24 40.02
N ALA A 454 -21.76 -22.40 39.56
CA ALA A 454 -21.87 -20.94 39.64
C ALA A 454 -22.87 -20.36 38.62
N GLU A 455 -23.04 -21.01 37.47
CA GLU A 455 -24.01 -20.65 36.42
C GLU A 455 -25.45 -21.05 36.81
N ALA A 456 -25.61 -22.13 37.59
CA ALA A 456 -26.89 -22.58 38.14
C ALA A 456 -27.45 -21.67 39.27
N ASN A 457 -26.61 -20.83 39.89
CA ASN A 457 -26.96 -19.91 40.99
C ASN A 457 -26.90 -18.43 40.58
N ASP A 458 -26.88 -18.13 39.28
CA ASP A 458 -26.85 -16.74 38.81
C ASP A 458 -28.25 -16.11 38.81
N THR A 459 -28.52 -15.29 39.82
CA THR A 459 -29.80 -14.58 39.99
C THR A 459 -30.01 -13.44 38.99
N ALA A 460 -28.98 -13.07 38.22
CA ALA A 460 -29.01 -11.93 37.28
C ALA A 460 -29.08 -12.36 35.81
N LYS A 461 -29.23 -13.65 35.51
CA LYS A 461 -29.03 -14.22 34.17
C LYS A 461 -29.83 -13.51 33.07
N ASP A 462 -31.04 -13.05 33.37
CA ASP A 462 -31.91 -12.36 32.41
C ASP A 462 -31.62 -10.87 32.27
N LEU A 463 -30.65 -10.32 33.02
CA LEU A 463 -30.29 -8.89 33.04
C LEU A 463 -29.04 -8.58 32.22
N TYR A 464 -28.35 -9.60 31.70
CA TYR A 464 -27.17 -9.41 30.87
C TYR A 464 -26.96 -10.53 29.86
N GLY A 465 -26.13 -10.29 28.85
CA GLY A 465 -25.77 -11.29 27.84
C GLY A 465 -25.94 -10.76 26.42
N LYS A 466 -26.01 -11.67 25.44
CA LYS A 466 -26.39 -11.27 24.07
C LYS A 466 -27.85 -10.85 24.07
N LEU A 467 -28.16 -9.74 23.39
CA LEU A 467 -29.56 -9.33 23.19
C LEU A 467 -30.29 -10.49 22.49
N PRO A 468 -31.39 -11.01 23.05
CA PRO A 468 -32.13 -12.10 22.42
C PRO A 468 -32.60 -11.71 21.03
N GLU A 469 -32.52 -12.61 20.05
CA GLU A 469 -32.97 -12.33 18.67
C GLU A 469 -34.47 -12.02 18.57
N THR A 470 -35.25 -12.44 19.58
CA THR A 470 -36.68 -12.17 19.70
C THR A 470 -37.00 -10.78 20.25
N GLU A 471 -36.00 -10.05 20.76
CA GLU A 471 -36.16 -8.73 21.38
C GLU A 471 -35.53 -7.63 20.51
N GLY A 472 -36.25 -6.52 20.36
CA GLY A 472 -35.74 -5.32 19.69
C GLY A 472 -34.88 -4.45 20.61
N VAL A 473 -34.06 -3.59 20.00
CA VAL A 473 -33.36 -2.52 20.72
C VAL A 473 -34.40 -1.55 21.30
N LEU A 474 -34.29 -1.25 22.59
CA LEU A 474 -35.21 -0.36 23.30
C LEU A 474 -35.00 1.10 22.87
N PRO A 475 -36.04 1.95 22.99
CA PRO A 475 -35.86 3.40 22.90
C PRO A 475 -34.76 3.86 23.85
N ALA A 476 -33.77 4.58 23.33
CA ALA A 476 -32.57 4.96 24.07
C ALA A 476 -32.39 6.48 24.12
N THR A 477 -32.03 6.99 25.28
CA THR A 477 -31.63 8.38 25.51
C THR A 477 -30.26 8.62 24.87
N ARG A 478 -30.10 9.72 24.13
CA ARG A 478 -28.79 10.13 23.60
C ARG A 478 -27.97 10.79 24.69
N PHE A 479 -26.65 10.71 24.58
CA PHE A 479 -25.76 11.37 25.54
C PHE A 479 -25.93 12.89 25.54
N SER A 480 -26.23 13.49 24.39
CA SER A 480 -26.58 14.92 24.27
C SER A 480 -27.78 15.35 25.10
N ASP A 481 -28.68 14.41 25.43
CA ASP A 481 -29.96 14.69 26.07
C ASP A 481 -29.89 14.38 27.58
N ILE A 482 -28.77 13.84 28.08
CA ILE A 482 -28.56 13.57 29.50
C ILE A 482 -28.22 14.89 30.20
N THR A 483 -29.13 15.30 31.08
CA THR A 483 -29.03 16.53 31.87
C THR A 483 -29.15 16.23 33.37
N ASP A 484 -28.96 17.24 34.21
CA ASP A 484 -29.17 17.13 35.67
C ASP A 484 -30.60 16.70 36.05
N GLU A 485 -31.59 16.89 35.18
CA GLU A 485 -32.96 16.41 35.41
C GLU A 485 -33.07 14.88 35.40
N HIS A 486 -32.05 14.19 34.89
CA HIS A 486 -32.01 12.74 34.82
C HIS A 486 -31.44 12.10 36.10
N TYR A 487 -30.90 12.89 37.04
CA TYR A 487 -30.41 12.32 38.30
C TYR A 487 -31.51 11.50 39.00
N GLU A 488 -31.11 10.32 39.48
CA GLU A 488 -31.97 9.34 40.14
C GLU A 488 -33.03 8.69 39.22
N LYS A 489 -33.06 9.01 37.93
CA LYS A 489 -33.95 8.38 36.95
C LYS A 489 -33.24 7.22 36.24
N GLU A 490 -34.03 6.20 35.92
CA GLU A 490 -33.58 5.10 35.06
C GLU A 490 -33.67 5.53 33.60
N ILE A 491 -32.59 5.31 32.85
CA ILE A 491 -32.52 5.53 31.41
C ILE A 491 -31.94 4.30 30.72
N THR A 492 -32.23 4.17 29.44
CA THR A 492 -31.57 3.21 28.55
C THR A 492 -30.70 3.97 27.56
N VAL A 493 -29.46 3.53 27.37
CA VAL A 493 -28.53 4.08 26.38
C VAL A 493 -28.02 2.98 25.47
N VAL A 494 -27.78 3.31 24.20
CA VAL A 494 -27.11 2.44 23.23
C VAL A 494 -25.80 3.09 22.83
N ALA A 495 -24.69 2.44 23.19
CA ALA A 495 -23.37 3.02 23.07
C ALA A 495 -22.32 1.97 22.75
N ARG A 496 -21.14 2.43 22.31
CA ARG A 496 -19.95 1.59 22.19
C ARG A 496 -19.26 1.48 23.54
N VAL A 497 -18.72 0.30 23.84
CA VAL A 497 -17.80 0.11 24.97
C VAL A 497 -16.45 0.70 24.58
N ASP A 498 -16.11 1.88 25.10
CA ASP A 498 -14.82 2.53 24.85
C ASP A 498 -13.70 1.91 25.69
N ASN A 499 -14.05 1.52 26.92
CA ASN A 499 -13.17 0.80 27.82
C ASN A 499 -14.00 -0.05 28.79
N ALA A 500 -13.48 -1.20 29.20
CA ALA A 500 -14.09 -2.07 30.21
C ALA A 500 -13.02 -2.52 31.20
N ARG A 501 -13.26 -2.33 32.51
CA ARG A 501 -12.32 -2.74 33.56
C ARG A 501 -13.04 -3.36 34.74
N VAL A 502 -12.57 -4.53 35.19
CA VAL A 502 -12.99 -5.14 36.45
C VAL A 502 -12.10 -4.62 37.58
N GLN A 503 -12.67 -3.92 38.55
CA GLN A 503 -11.94 -3.43 39.72
C GLN A 503 -11.87 -4.50 40.82
N SER A 504 -12.95 -5.27 40.99
CA SER A 504 -13.01 -6.41 41.91
C SER A 504 -14.14 -7.36 41.51
N ALA A 505 -14.25 -8.51 42.17
CA ALA A 505 -15.40 -9.40 42.01
C ALA A 505 -16.76 -8.75 42.38
N LYS A 506 -16.75 -7.55 42.97
CA LYS A 506 -17.94 -6.79 43.37
C LYS A 506 -18.12 -5.47 42.62
N LEU A 507 -17.22 -5.11 41.70
CA LEU A 507 -17.23 -3.80 41.06
C LEU A 507 -16.52 -3.83 39.70
N ALA A 508 -17.18 -3.32 38.66
CA ALA A 508 -16.58 -3.05 37.36
C ALA A 508 -17.04 -1.70 36.81
N PHE A 509 -16.25 -1.14 35.90
CA PHE A 509 -16.50 0.13 35.23
C PHE A 509 -16.47 -0.07 33.73
N LEU A 510 -17.41 0.58 33.04
CA LEU A 510 -17.38 0.80 31.61
C LEU A 510 -17.19 2.28 31.34
N MET A 511 -16.43 2.59 30.30
CA MET A 511 -16.56 3.87 29.60
C MET A 511 -17.43 3.63 28.38
N LEU A 512 -18.56 4.29 28.29
CA LEU A 512 -19.47 4.20 27.14
C LEU A 512 -19.25 5.40 26.24
N ARG A 513 -19.20 5.18 24.93
CA ARG A 513 -19.01 6.22 23.91
C ARG A 513 -20.14 6.24 22.88
N GLN A 514 -20.66 7.43 22.60
CA GLN A 514 -21.67 7.69 21.58
C GLN A 514 -21.31 8.97 20.82
N GLN A 515 -21.02 8.86 19.51
CA GLN A 515 -20.67 10.00 18.64
C GLN A 515 -19.55 10.93 19.19
N GLY A 516 -18.54 10.35 19.83
CA GLY A 516 -17.44 11.11 20.45
C GLY A 516 -17.73 11.62 21.87
N GLN A 517 -18.95 11.51 22.38
CA GLN A 517 -19.23 11.77 23.79
C GLN A 517 -18.99 10.52 24.63
N LYS A 518 -18.50 10.69 25.85
CA LYS A 518 -18.17 9.62 26.80
C LYS A 518 -18.89 9.82 28.13
N VAL A 519 -19.43 8.74 28.68
CA VAL A 519 -20.02 8.69 30.03
C VAL A 519 -19.54 7.42 30.75
N GLN A 520 -19.22 7.55 32.04
CA GLN A 520 -18.87 6.40 32.85
C GLN A 520 -20.13 5.63 33.24
N ALA A 521 -20.05 4.31 33.20
CA ALA A 521 -21.06 3.43 33.75
C ALA A 521 -20.44 2.47 34.77
N VAL A 522 -21.15 2.22 35.87
CA VAL A 522 -20.68 1.44 37.01
C VAL A 522 -21.61 0.29 37.28
N ILE A 523 -21.04 -0.88 37.53
CA ILE A 523 -21.78 -2.03 38.01
C ILE A 523 -21.17 -2.52 39.33
N ALA A 524 -21.99 -2.53 40.38
CA ALA A 524 -21.61 -2.93 41.72
C ALA A 524 -22.51 -4.06 42.22
N LEU A 525 -21.96 -4.96 43.05
CA LEU A 525 -22.69 -6.09 43.62
C LEU A 525 -23.83 -5.59 44.52
N ALA A 526 -25.06 -5.88 44.13
CA ALA A 526 -26.29 -5.60 44.87
C ALA A 526 -27.40 -6.49 44.28
N GLU A 527 -28.40 -6.94 45.05
CA GLU A 527 -29.51 -7.69 44.42
C GLU A 527 -30.26 -6.81 43.41
N PRO A 528 -30.58 -7.31 42.19
CA PRO A 528 -30.34 -8.66 41.64
C PRO A 528 -29.00 -8.86 40.91
N ILE A 529 -28.13 -7.84 40.80
CA ILE A 529 -26.82 -7.86 40.14
C ILE A 529 -25.87 -8.90 40.77
N SER A 530 -25.47 -9.90 40.00
CA SER A 530 -24.58 -10.99 40.43
C SER A 530 -23.10 -10.72 40.14
N ARG A 531 -22.21 -11.54 40.71
CA ARG A 531 -20.77 -11.48 40.40
C ARG A 531 -20.47 -11.87 38.95
N GLN A 532 -21.30 -12.73 38.39
CA GLN A 532 -21.22 -13.23 37.01
C GLN A 532 -21.56 -12.10 36.03
N MET A 533 -22.62 -11.33 36.31
CA MET A 533 -22.96 -10.12 35.57
C MET A 533 -21.82 -9.09 35.58
N ILE A 534 -21.22 -8.84 36.74
CA ILE A 534 -20.07 -7.91 36.88
C ILE A 534 -18.88 -8.38 36.04
N LYS A 535 -18.55 -9.68 36.12
CA LYS A 535 -17.47 -10.29 35.34
C LYS A 535 -17.74 -10.21 33.84
N TYR A 536 -18.97 -10.48 33.40
CA TYR A 536 -19.39 -10.35 32.00
C TYR A 536 -19.23 -8.90 31.53
N THR A 537 -19.79 -7.95 32.28
CA THR A 537 -19.77 -6.52 31.96
C THR A 537 -18.34 -6.00 31.83
N GLY A 538 -17.47 -6.27 32.81
CA GLY A 538 -16.08 -5.84 32.75
C GLY A 538 -15.20 -6.62 31.77
N GLY A 539 -15.72 -7.68 31.15
CA GLY A 539 -15.05 -8.50 30.14
C GLY A 539 -15.54 -8.27 28.71
N LEU A 540 -16.39 -7.28 28.48
CA LEU A 540 -16.88 -6.92 27.15
C LEU A 540 -15.72 -6.46 26.25
N ASN A 541 -15.69 -6.93 25.01
CA ASN A 541 -14.69 -6.48 24.03
C ASN A 541 -14.84 -4.99 23.77
N VAL A 542 -13.73 -4.26 23.79
CA VAL A 542 -13.67 -2.85 23.40
C VAL A 542 -14.24 -2.69 22.00
N ASN A 543 -14.97 -1.59 21.80
CA ASN A 543 -15.71 -1.20 20.61
C ASN A 543 -17.01 -1.96 20.32
N SER A 544 -17.40 -2.93 21.17
CA SER A 544 -18.70 -3.59 21.05
C SER A 544 -19.85 -2.61 21.29
N ILE A 545 -20.99 -2.82 20.63
CA ILE A 545 -22.19 -2.02 20.81
C ILE A 545 -23.08 -2.71 21.85
N VAL A 546 -23.45 -1.98 22.89
CA VAL A 546 -24.24 -2.47 24.01
C VAL A 546 -25.45 -1.58 24.27
N GLN A 547 -26.52 -2.21 24.74
CA GLN A 547 -27.66 -1.56 25.36
C GLN A 547 -27.49 -1.62 26.88
N VAL A 548 -27.39 -0.47 27.53
CA VAL A 548 -27.22 -0.35 28.97
C VAL A 548 -28.46 0.35 29.54
N THR A 549 -29.14 -0.30 30.49
CA THR A 549 -30.19 0.35 31.29
C THR A 549 -29.66 0.56 32.69
N GLY A 550 -29.81 1.76 33.23
CA GLY A 550 -29.27 2.10 34.54
C GLY A 550 -29.76 3.44 35.08
N ILE A 551 -29.43 3.71 36.34
CA ILE A 551 -29.83 4.93 37.05
C ILE A 551 -28.74 5.98 36.89
N VAL A 552 -29.08 7.19 36.44
CA VAL A 552 -28.12 8.29 36.36
C VAL A 552 -27.84 8.85 37.76
N LYS A 553 -26.57 8.99 38.10
CA LYS A 553 -26.08 9.49 39.38
C LYS A 553 -25.11 10.65 39.17
N LYS A 554 -24.99 11.49 40.19
CA LYS A 554 -23.94 12.50 40.27
C LYS A 554 -22.70 11.88 40.93
N PRO A 555 -21.55 11.81 40.26
CA PRO A 555 -20.33 11.29 40.85
C PRO A 555 -19.83 12.24 41.93
N GLY A 556 -19.15 11.70 42.95
CA GLY A 556 -18.59 12.51 44.04
C GLY A 556 -17.46 13.46 43.58
N VAL A 557 -16.78 13.12 42.50
CA VAL A 557 -15.76 13.93 41.83
C VAL A 557 -16.01 13.86 40.31
N PRO A 558 -15.93 14.97 39.57
CA PRO A 558 -16.07 14.95 38.12
C PRO A 558 -15.10 13.97 37.45
N ILE A 559 -15.61 13.15 36.54
CA ILE A 559 -14.84 12.10 35.87
C ILE A 559 -14.05 12.71 34.71
N SER A 560 -12.75 12.90 34.89
CA SER A 560 -11.88 13.59 33.91
C SER A 560 -11.74 12.88 32.57
N SER A 561 -11.95 11.56 32.53
CA SER A 561 -11.89 10.76 31.30
C SER A 561 -13.20 10.72 30.50
N ALA A 562 -14.27 11.33 31.00
CA ALA A 562 -15.58 11.37 30.36
C ALA A 562 -15.91 12.81 29.91
N THR A 563 -16.63 12.95 28.79
CA THR A 563 -17.15 14.27 28.37
C THR A 563 -18.32 14.69 29.25
N LEU A 564 -19.19 13.75 29.63
CA LEU A 564 -20.23 13.93 30.64
C LEU A 564 -19.63 13.69 32.03
N SER A 565 -18.75 14.58 32.45
CA SER A 565 -17.93 14.40 33.66
C SER A 565 -18.74 14.44 34.97
N ASN A 566 -19.92 15.05 34.96
CA ASN A 566 -20.82 15.17 36.11
C ASN A 566 -21.93 14.11 36.15
N HIS A 567 -21.91 13.13 35.24
CA HIS A 567 -22.93 12.09 35.16
C HIS A 567 -22.29 10.71 35.13
N GLU A 568 -22.88 9.77 35.86
CA GLU A 568 -22.46 8.39 35.92
C GLU A 568 -23.68 7.48 35.85
N ILE A 569 -23.62 6.37 35.10
CA ILE A 569 -24.76 5.45 34.95
C ILE A 569 -24.54 4.20 35.80
N HIS A 570 -25.38 4.00 36.81
CA HIS A 570 -25.37 2.78 37.62
C HIS A 570 -26.16 1.67 36.92
N ILE A 571 -25.44 0.71 36.34
CA ILE A 571 -25.96 -0.33 35.46
C ILE A 571 -26.93 -1.25 36.22
N ARG A 572 -28.12 -1.44 35.65
CA ARG A 572 -29.13 -2.43 36.05
C ARG A 572 -29.25 -3.58 35.06
N LYS A 573 -29.09 -3.30 33.76
CA LYS A 573 -29.09 -4.29 32.67
C LYS A 573 -28.04 -3.95 31.63
N VAL A 574 -27.43 -4.96 31.01
CA VAL A 574 -26.45 -4.77 29.93
C VAL A 574 -26.53 -5.89 28.89
N TYR A 575 -26.99 -5.55 27.68
CA TYR A 575 -27.09 -6.49 26.58
C TYR A 575 -26.13 -6.14 25.44
N MET A 576 -25.46 -7.14 24.90
CA MET A 576 -24.63 -7.02 23.70
C MET A 576 -25.52 -7.00 22.46
N ILE A 577 -25.50 -5.88 21.73
CA ILE A 577 -26.16 -5.75 20.42
C ILE A 577 -25.24 -6.28 19.32
N SER A 578 -23.99 -5.84 19.33
CA SER A 578 -22.98 -6.24 18.34
C SER A 578 -21.63 -6.39 19.00
N GLU A 579 -21.11 -7.59 18.98
CA GLU A 579 -19.80 -7.92 19.53
C GLU A 579 -18.69 -7.46 18.58
N ALA A 580 -17.70 -6.75 19.12
CA ALA A 580 -16.48 -6.40 18.39
C ALA A 580 -15.45 -7.53 18.48
N ALA A 581 -14.54 -7.59 17.50
CA ALA A 581 -13.40 -8.50 17.56
C ALA A 581 -12.51 -8.20 18.79
N GLN A 582 -11.93 -9.24 19.38
CA GLN A 582 -11.09 -9.10 20.58
C GLN A 582 -9.84 -8.25 20.33
N MET A 583 -9.25 -8.34 19.13
CA MET A 583 -8.14 -7.50 18.70
C MET A 583 -8.57 -6.65 17.51
N LEU A 584 -8.55 -5.34 17.69
CA LEU A 584 -8.78 -4.36 16.64
C LEU A 584 -7.43 -3.94 16.04
N PRO A 585 -7.37 -3.57 14.74
CA PRO A 585 -6.13 -3.16 14.08
C PRO A 585 -5.56 -1.85 14.66
N MET A 586 -6.38 -1.03 15.32
CA MET A 586 -5.95 0.06 16.19
C MET A 586 -7.03 0.34 17.26
N GLN A 587 -6.64 0.95 18.38
CA GLN A 587 -7.57 1.41 19.39
C GLN A 587 -7.97 2.87 19.12
N VAL A 588 -9.27 3.19 19.31
CA VAL A 588 -9.78 4.55 19.12
C VAL A 588 -9.08 5.54 20.07
N LYS A 589 -8.83 5.12 21.31
CA LYS A 589 -8.05 5.88 22.30
C LYS A 589 -6.69 6.33 21.78
N ASP A 590 -5.97 5.44 21.09
CA ASP A 590 -4.61 5.74 20.61
C ASP A 590 -4.66 6.69 19.41
N ALA A 591 -5.75 6.63 18.64
CA ALA A 591 -6.04 7.56 17.54
C ALA A 591 -6.59 8.93 17.99
N GLU A 592 -6.96 9.14 19.26
CA GLU A 592 -7.39 10.49 19.73
C GLU A 592 -6.25 11.52 19.72
N ARG A 593 -5.00 11.05 19.80
CA ARG A 593 -3.80 11.89 19.74
C ARG A 593 -3.58 12.38 18.30
N PRO A 594 -2.97 13.53 18.02
CA PRO A 594 -2.62 13.90 16.66
C PRO A 594 -1.54 12.96 16.07
N PRO A 595 -1.55 12.67 14.75
CA PRO A 595 -0.43 12.01 14.09
C PRO A 595 0.80 12.95 14.06
N PRO A 596 2.03 12.42 13.98
CA PRO A 596 3.24 13.24 13.89
C PRO A 596 3.21 14.14 12.65
N GLU A 597 3.78 15.34 12.76
CA GLU A 597 3.83 16.32 11.65
C GLU A 597 4.80 15.88 10.53
N THR A 598 5.80 15.07 10.84
CA THR A 598 6.78 14.54 9.87
C THR A 598 6.36 13.16 9.36
N THR A 599 6.57 12.94 8.06
CA THR A 599 6.27 11.67 7.35
C THR A 599 7.41 10.65 7.46
N GLU A 600 8.42 10.89 8.29
CA GLU A 600 9.57 9.99 8.42
C GLU A 600 9.17 8.76 9.24
N GLU A 601 8.91 7.66 8.52
CA GLU A 601 8.75 6.31 9.08
C GLU A 601 10.06 5.95 9.81
N GLY A 602 10.05 5.95 11.15
CA GLY A 602 11.29 5.62 11.84
C GLY A 602 11.29 5.53 13.36
N ASN A 603 10.51 6.33 14.09
CA ASN A 603 10.48 6.24 15.56
C ASN A 603 9.20 6.89 16.10
N GLU A 604 8.18 6.09 16.38
CA GLU A 604 6.85 6.60 16.73
C GLU A 604 6.46 6.23 18.16
N VAL A 605 7.27 6.66 19.11
CA VAL A 605 6.81 6.79 20.49
C VAL A 605 6.72 8.26 20.85
N ASP A 606 5.69 8.63 21.61
CA ASP A 606 5.63 9.96 22.20
C ASP A 606 6.73 10.16 23.27
N ALA A 607 6.79 11.36 23.86
CA ALA A 607 7.75 11.68 24.93
C ALA A 607 7.68 10.72 26.13
N ASP A 608 6.56 10.00 26.29
CA ASP A 608 6.29 9.03 27.35
C ASP A 608 6.56 7.57 26.92
N GLY A 609 7.04 7.33 25.69
CA GLY A 609 7.34 6.00 25.19
C GLY A 609 6.12 5.23 24.63
N THR A 610 4.97 5.89 24.44
CA THR A 610 3.75 5.26 23.94
C THR A 610 3.71 5.27 22.41
N PRO A 611 3.40 4.14 21.74
CA PRO A 611 3.26 4.09 20.29
C PRO A 611 2.25 5.11 19.75
N ILE A 612 2.64 5.88 18.74
CA ILE A 612 1.77 6.82 18.03
C ILE A 612 1.17 6.12 16.81
N VAL A 613 -0.11 6.39 16.53
CA VAL A 613 -0.77 5.85 15.32
C VAL A 613 -0.55 6.81 14.15
N THR A 614 0.26 6.40 13.17
CA THR A 614 0.49 7.17 11.92
C THR A 614 -0.80 7.58 11.22
N LEU A 615 -0.71 8.65 10.41
CA LEU A 615 -1.77 8.99 9.47
C LEU A 615 -2.07 7.84 8.51
N LYS A 616 -1.05 7.12 8.03
CA LYS A 616 -1.25 5.96 7.14
C LYS A 616 -2.10 4.87 7.81
N THR A 617 -1.75 4.45 9.02
CA THR A 617 -2.49 3.42 9.78
C THR A 617 -3.92 3.86 10.06
N ARG A 618 -4.14 5.14 10.38
CA ARG A 618 -5.49 5.70 10.54
C ARG A 618 -6.31 5.59 9.27
N LEU A 619 -5.74 6.00 8.14
CA LEU A 619 -6.44 5.97 6.86
C LEU A 619 -6.68 4.54 6.35
N ASP A 620 -5.76 3.61 6.59
CA ASP A 620 -5.94 2.18 6.28
C ASP A 620 -7.07 1.55 7.14
N ASN A 621 -7.32 2.13 8.31
CA ASN A 621 -8.38 1.74 9.24
C ASN A 621 -9.43 2.85 9.44
N ARG A 622 -9.74 3.61 8.38
CA ARG A 622 -10.49 4.88 8.46
C ARG A 622 -11.80 4.81 9.25
N VAL A 623 -12.54 3.70 9.16
CA VAL A 623 -13.80 3.51 9.90
C VAL A 623 -13.61 3.54 11.43
N LEU A 624 -12.47 3.07 11.94
CA LEU A 624 -12.12 3.17 13.36
C LEU A 624 -11.60 4.56 13.71
N ASP A 625 -10.86 5.22 12.82
CA ASP A 625 -10.38 6.59 13.06
C ASP A 625 -11.52 7.61 13.09
N LEU A 626 -12.54 7.41 12.24
CA LEU A 626 -13.78 8.20 12.24
C LEU A 626 -14.58 8.06 13.54
N GLN A 627 -14.24 7.11 14.41
CA GLN A 627 -14.90 6.95 15.71
C GLN A 627 -14.29 7.84 16.80
N THR A 628 -13.15 8.47 16.56
CA THR A 628 -12.54 9.40 17.53
C THR A 628 -13.41 10.66 17.72
N GLU A 629 -13.33 11.29 18.88
CA GLU A 629 -14.03 12.55 19.16
C GLU A 629 -13.58 13.63 18.16
N THR A 630 -12.28 13.65 17.87
CA THR A 630 -11.66 14.62 16.97
C THR A 630 -12.15 14.45 15.52
N SER A 631 -12.14 13.23 14.99
CA SER A 631 -12.63 12.99 13.62
C SER A 631 -14.13 13.27 13.49
N GLN A 632 -14.94 12.90 14.49
CA GLN A 632 -16.37 13.24 14.52
C GLN A 632 -16.57 14.76 14.45
N ALA A 633 -15.87 15.52 15.28
CA ALA A 633 -15.94 16.98 15.29
C ALA A 633 -15.49 17.59 13.96
N ILE A 634 -14.39 17.11 13.36
CA ILE A 634 -13.94 17.57 12.02
C ILE A 634 -15.02 17.31 10.97
N THR A 635 -15.65 16.14 10.97
CA THR A 635 -16.69 15.82 9.98
C THR A 635 -17.95 16.66 10.13
N TRP A 636 -18.31 17.06 11.35
CA TRP A 636 -19.39 18.02 11.58
C TRP A 636 -19.05 19.40 11.04
N ILE A 637 -17.80 19.87 11.20
CA ILE A 637 -17.34 21.13 10.61
C ILE A 637 -17.33 21.05 9.08
N SER A 638 -16.88 19.94 8.49
CA SER A 638 -16.99 19.71 7.04
C SER A 638 -18.43 19.79 6.54
N SER A 639 -19.38 19.19 7.28
CA SER A 639 -20.81 19.32 6.99
C SER A 639 -21.28 20.78 7.11
N GLY A 640 -20.86 21.47 8.16
CA GLY A 640 -21.20 22.88 8.40
C GLY A 640 -20.71 23.81 7.30
N VAL A 641 -19.53 23.58 6.73
CA VAL A 641 -19.04 24.37 5.57
C VAL A 641 -20.00 24.23 4.39
N ALA A 642 -20.41 23.01 4.03
CA ALA A 642 -21.34 22.77 2.91
C ALA A 642 -22.73 23.36 3.20
N GLU A 643 -23.22 23.19 4.43
CA GLU A 643 -24.50 23.74 4.88
C GLU A 643 -24.51 25.27 4.79
N LEU A 644 -23.51 25.94 5.37
CA LEU A 644 -23.43 27.40 5.42
C LEU A 644 -23.21 28.02 4.04
N PHE A 645 -22.41 27.38 3.18
CA PHE A 645 -22.30 27.76 1.78
C PHE A 645 -23.68 27.70 1.11
N SER A 646 -24.36 26.56 1.20
CA SER A 646 -25.68 26.37 0.58
C SER A 646 -26.72 27.34 1.16
N GLU A 647 -26.71 27.57 2.47
CA GLU A 647 -27.58 28.52 3.16
C GLU A 647 -27.42 29.94 2.59
N TYR A 648 -26.18 30.42 2.45
CA TYR A 648 -25.90 31.74 1.90
C TYR A 648 -26.33 31.83 0.44
N MET A 649 -25.98 30.82 -0.38
CA MET A 649 -26.33 30.79 -1.80
C MET A 649 -27.84 30.84 -2.00
N ILE A 650 -28.60 30.00 -1.30
CA ILE A 650 -30.07 29.98 -1.37
C ILE A 650 -30.67 31.31 -0.92
N LYS A 651 -30.19 31.89 0.20
CA LYS A 651 -30.66 33.19 0.70
C LYS A 651 -30.36 34.34 -0.27
N SER A 652 -29.30 34.22 -1.07
CA SER A 652 -28.96 35.19 -2.11
C SER A 652 -29.75 35.03 -3.41
N GLY A 653 -30.68 34.07 -3.47
CA GLY A 653 -31.49 33.77 -4.66
C GLY A 653 -30.79 32.92 -5.71
N SER A 654 -29.68 32.25 -5.37
CA SER A 654 -29.00 31.34 -6.28
C SER A 654 -29.80 30.05 -6.50
N ARG A 655 -29.77 29.52 -7.73
CA ARG A 655 -30.34 28.21 -8.06
C ARG A 655 -29.31 27.12 -7.82
N TRP A 656 -29.69 26.08 -7.08
CA TRP A 656 -28.85 24.89 -6.91
C TRP A 656 -28.95 24.01 -8.16
N ILE A 657 -27.85 23.85 -8.87
CA ILE A 657 -27.76 23.03 -10.10
C ILE A 657 -26.96 21.75 -9.86
N PHE A 658 -27.14 20.76 -10.74
CA PHE A 658 -26.42 19.48 -10.71
C PHE A 658 -25.92 19.16 -12.12
N THR A 659 -24.61 19.29 -12.33
CA THR A 659 -23.98 19.16 -13.65
C THR A 659 -23.38 17.77 -13.82
N PRO A 660 -23.34 17.22 -15.05
CA PRO A 660 -22.77 15.90 -15.29
C PRO A 660 -21.26 15.89 -14.99
N LYS A 661 -20.78 14.79 -14.40
CA LYS A 661 -19.34 14.59 -14.12
C LYS A 661 -18.64 13.71 -15.15
N LEU A 662 -19.41 13.09 -16.04
CA LEU A 662 -18.91 12.41 -17.24
C LEU A 662 -19.07 13.36 -18.42
N VAL A 663 -17.97 13.78 -19.03
CA VAL A 663 -17.95 14.70 -20.16
C VAL A 663 -17.42 14.03 -21.42
N GLY A 664 -17.88 14.48 -22.59
CA GLY A 664 -17.53 13.87 -23.87
C GLY A 664 -16.09 14.12 -24.33
N ALA A 665 -15.44 15.16 -23.80
CA ALA A 665 -14.09 15.58 -24.16
C ALA A 665 -13.37 16.22 -22.98
N ALA A 666 -12.04 16.29 -23.05
CA ALA A 666 -11.24 17.05 -22.09
C ALA A 666 -11.50 18.55 -22.27
N THR A 667 -12.26 19.15 -21.35
CA THR A 667 -12.78 20.52 -21.47
C THR A 667 -11.79 21.61 -21.07
N GLU A 668 -10.68 21.24 -20.41
CA GLU A 668 -9.64 22.17 -19.96
C GLU A 668 -8.30 21.74 -20.55
N GLY A 669 -8.08 22.09 -21.82
CA GLY A 669 -6.90 21.68 -22.59
C GLY A 669 -5.61 22.13 -21.90
N GLY A 670 -4.87 21.15 -21.38
CA GLY A 670 -3.55 21.35 -20.76
C GLY A 670 -3.28 20.50 -19.52
N SER A 671 -4.28 19.85 -18.91
CA SER A 671 -4.11 19.07 -17.68
C SER A 671 -4.49 17.61 -17.84
N ASN A 672 -3.93 16.75 -16.99
CA ASN A 672 -4.26 15.33 -16.96
C ASN A 672 -5.73 15.15 -16.54
N VAL A 673 -6.52 14.47 -17.36
CA VAL A 673 -7.92 14.10 -17.07
C VAL A 673 -8.06 12.60 -16.80
N PHE A 674 -9.01 12.20 -15.96
CA PHE A 674 -9.35 10.78 -15.82
C PHE A 674 -10.24 10.34 -16.97
N GLU A 675 -9.75 9.40 -17.77
CA GLU A 675 -10.53 8.74 -18.82
C GLU A 675 -11.37 7.59 -18.25
N VAL A 676 -12.63 7.53 -18.70
CA VAL A 676 -13.61 6.52 -18.32
C VAL A 676 -14.18 5.89 -19.58
N LYS A 677 -14.18 4.56 -19.65
CA LYS A 677 -14.84 3.85 -20.75
C LYS A 677 -16.35 4.02 -20.66
N TYR A 678 -16.95 4.63 -21.68
CA TYR A 678 -18.39 4.89 -21.76
C TYR A 678 -19.02 4.13 -22.92
N PHE A 679 -19.39 2.87 -22.65
CA PHE A 679 -19.85 1.91 -23.66
C PHE A 679 -18.81 1.68 -24.76
N LYS A 680 -19.10 2.15 -25.99
CA LYS A 680 -18.25 2.04 -27.18
C LYS A 680 -17.40 3.29 -27.42
N LYS A 681 -17.51 4.32 -26.56
CA LYS A 681 -16.74 5.56 -26.65
C LYS A 681 -16.05 5.86 -25.33
N ASN A 682 -15.21 6.90 -25.32
CA ASN A 682 -14.59 7.40 -24.12
C ASN A 682 -15.42 8.56 -23.54
N ALA A 683 -15.34 8.70 -22.23
CA ALA A 683 -15.78 9.88 -21.49
C ALA A 683 -14.64 10.27 -20.53
N TYR A 684 -14.73 11.46 -19.97
CA TYR A 684 -13.73 11.97 -19.03
C TYR A 684 -14.41 12.46 -17.76
N LEU A 685 -13.72 12.41 -16.63
CA LEU A 685 -14.22 13.02 -15.41
C LEU A 685 -14.00 14.53 -15.44
N ALA A 686 -15.05 15.29 -15.14
CA ALA A 686 -15.00 16.75 -15.14
C ALA A 686 -14.02 17.27 -14.07
N GLN A 687 -12.99 18.00 -14.50
CA GLN A 687 -12.07 18.65 -13.59
C GLN A 687 -12.67 19.90 -12.94
N SER A 688 -13.66 20.53 -13.55
CA SER A 688 -14.42 21.55 -12.87
C SER A 688 -15.82 21.60 -13.47
N PRO A 689 -16.83 22.04 -12.71
CA PRO A 689 -18.15 22.33 -13.27
C PRO A 689 -18.17 23.65 -14.06
N GLN A 690 -17.02 24.31 -14.27
CA GLN A 690 -16.93 25.70 -14.76
C GLN A 690 -17.60 25.93 -16.12
N LEU A 691 -17.48 25.00 -17.07
CA LEU A 691 -18.12 25.17 -18.37
C LEU A 691 -19.65 25.11 -18.25
N TYR A 692 -20.18 24.12 -17.53
CA TYR A 692 -21.62 23.97 -17.34
C TYR A 692 -22.24 25.13 -16.56
N LYS A 693 -21.54 25.67 -15.55
CA LYS A 693 -22.00 26.87 -14.84
C LYS A 693 -22.20 28.05 -15.78
N GLN A 694 -21.24 28.30 -16.66
CA GLN A 694 -21.34 29.38 -17.65
C GLN A 694 -22.43 29.12 -18.69
N MET A 695 -22.64 27.87 -19.10
CA MET A 695 -23.78 27.51 -19.95
C MET A 695 -25.11 27.73 -19.25
N CYS A 696 -25.21 27.52 -17.93
CA CYS A 696 -26.39 27.90 -17.16
C CYS A 696 -26.59 29.42 -17.14
N ILE A 697 -25.52 30.22 -17.00
CA ILE A 697 -25.60 31.68 -17.13
C ILE A 697 -26.14 32.08 -18.50
N ALA A 698 -25.61 31.49 -19.59
CA ALA A 698 -26.08 31.72 -20.95
C ALA A 698 -27.55 31.26 -21.14
N GLY A 699 -28.01 30.28 -20.36
CA GLY A 699 -29.41 29.84 -20.29
C GLY A 699 -30.28 30.64 -19.32
N ASP A 700 -30.00 31.92 -19.12
CA ASP A 700 -30.75 32.87 -18.26
C ASP A 700 -30.85 32.48 -16.77
N MET A 701 -29.90 31.69 -16.27
CA MET A 701 -29.77 31.42 -14.84
C MET A 701 -28.80 32.40 -14.19
N GLU A 702 -29.26 33.62 -13.89
CA GLU A 702 -28.42 34.75 -13.41
C GLU A 702 -27.50 34.46 -12.21
N ASN A 703 -27.82 33.45 -11.39
CA ASN A 703 -27.09 33.12 -10.18
C ASN A 703 -27.25 31.61 -9.90
N VAL A 704 -26.16 30.85 -9.99
CA VAL A 704 -26.16 29.39 -9.83
C VAL A 704 -25.07 28.93 -8.88
N PHE A 705 -25.30 27.79 -8.23
CA PHE A 705 -24.28 27.12 -7.42
C PHE A 705 -24.39 25.61 -7.46
N GLU A 706 -23.29 24.94 -7.16
CA GLU A 706 -23.19 23.49 -7.09
C GLU A 706 -22.27 23.07 -5.93
N VAL A 707 -22.65 21.98 -5.27
CA VAL A 707 -21.80 21.26 -4.30
C VAL A 707 -21.60 19.86 -4.86
N ALA A 708 -20.40 19.55 -5.34
CA ALA A 708 -20.16 18.37 -6.16
C ALA A 708 -18.72 17.83 -6.06
N PRO A 709 -18.49 16.55 -6.41
CA PRO A 709 -17.14 16.04 -6.57
C PRO A 709 -16.41 16.72 -7.73
N VAL A 710 -15.14 17.02 -7.51
CA VAL A 710 -14.20 17.63 -8.43
C VAL A 710 -12.98 16.71 -8.55
N PHE A 711 -12.53 16.48 -9.78
CA PHE A 711 -11.45 15.55 -10.07
C PHE A 711 -10.17 16.26 -10.52
N ARG A 712 -9.02 15.76 -10.08
CA ARG A 712 -7.67 16.23 -10.45
C ARG A 712 -6.82 15.01 -10.75
N ALA A 713 -6.38 14.84 -12.01
CA ALA A 713 -5.61 13.67 -12.41
C ALA A 713 -4.09 13.95 -12.47
N GLU A 714 -3.66 15.10 -11.97
CA GLU A 714 -2.25 15.40 -11.74
C GLU A 714 -1.65 14.42 -10.71
N ASP A 715 -0.47 13.87 -11.01
CA ASP A 715 0.27 12.99 -10.10
C ASP A 715 0.98 13.80 -9.01
N SER A 716 0.18 14.45 -8.15
CA SER A 716 0.65 15.30 -7.07
C SER A 716 0.36 14.64 -5.72
N ASN A 717 1.40 14.13 -5.06
CA ASN A 717 1.29 13.54 -3.74
C ASN A 717 1.80 14.49 -2.64
N THR A 718 1.07 15.57 -2.39
CA THR A 718 1.39 16.52 -1.32
C THR A 718 0.40 16.42 -0.15
N HIS A 719 0.66 17.14 0.93
CA HIS A 719 -0.27 17.25 2.06
C HIS A 719 -1.51 18.10 1.78
N ARG A 720 -1.56 18.83 0.64
CA ARG A 720 -2.63 19.77 0.25
C ARG A 720 -3.40 19.37 -1.02
N HIS A 721 -3.05 18.25 -1.66
CA HIS A 721 -3.68 17.76 -2.89
C HIS A 721 -4.40 16.42 -2.69
N LEU A 722 -5.52 16.28 -3.39
CA LEU A 722 -6.34 15.07 -3.52
C LEU A 722 -6.70 14.92 -5.00
N THR A 723 -6.93 13.68 -5.45
CA THR A 723 -7.39 13.40 -6.82
C THR A 723 -8.90 13.51 -6.98
N GLU A 724 -9.64 13.43 -5.87
CA GLU A 724 -11.07 13.68 -5.77
C GLU A 724 -11.34 14.49 -4.49
N PHE A 725 -12.05 15.62 -4.62
CA PHE A 725 -12.44 16.47 -3.49
C PHE A 725 -13.83 17.08 -3.70
N ALA A 726 -14.43 17.61 -2.63
CA ALA A 726 -15.71 18.30 -2.72
C ALA A 726 -15.51 19.78 -3.11
N GLY A 727 -15.98 20.16 -4.29
CA GLY A 727 -16.04 21.53 -4.77
C GLY A 727 -17.32 22.24 -4.32
N LEU A 728 -17.18 23.51 -3.97
CA LEU A 728 -18.26 24.46 -3.74
C LEU A 728 -18.14 25.53 -4.81
N ASP A 729 -19.02 25.51 -5.78
CA ASP A 729 -18.87 26.30 -6.99
C ASP A 729 -20.06 27.24 -7.16
N PHE A 730 -19.78 28.45 -7.63
CA PHE A 730 -20.82 29.41 -8.00
C PHE A 730 -20.46 30.20 -9.24
N GLU A 731 -21.48 30.74 -9.91
CA GLU A 731 -21.35 31.65 -11.03
C GLU A 731 -22.53 32.63 -11.00
N LYS A 732 -22.26 33.91 -11.27
CA LYS A 732 -23.24 34.99 -11.10
C LYS A 732 -23.04 36.09 -12.15
N THR A 733 -24.14 36.59 -12.69
CA THR A 733 -24.15 37.78 -13.55
C THR A 733 -23.97 39.06 -12.73
N PHE A 734 -23.33 40.06 -13.31
CA PHE A 734 -23.21 41.41 -12.73
C PHE A 734 -23.63 42.48 -13.72
N ARG A 735 -23.84 43.72 -13.24
CA ARG A 735 -24.35 44.81 -14.07
C ARG A 735 -23.28 45.80 -14.50
N GLY A 736 -22.47 46.26 -13.56
CA GLY A 736 -21.46 47.29 -13.77
C GLY A 736 -20.05 46.73 -13.78
N HIS A 737 -19.65 46.05 -12.71
CA HIS A 737 -18.26 45.60 -12.53
C HIS A 737 -18.19 44.23 -11.86
N TYR A 738 -17.19 43.41 -12.19
CA TYR A 738 -17.02 42.08 -11.59
C TYR A 738 -16.81 42.11 -10.08
N HIS A 739 -16.44 43.29 -9.53
CA HIS A 739 -16.36 43.49 -8.08
C HIS A 739 -17.69 43.26 -7.36
N GLU A 740 -18.85 43.38 -8.04
CA GLU A 740 -20.13 42.97 -7.46
C GLU A 740 -20.14 41.48 -7.07
N VAL A 741 -19.51 40.63 -7.89
CA VAL A 741 -19.36 39.19 -7.63
C VAL A 741 -18.20 38.91 -6.69
N LEU A 742 -17.12 39.70 -6.75
CA LEU A 742 -16.00 39.59 -5.81
C LEU A 742 -16.45 39.90 -4.38
N GLU A 743 -17.18 40.99 -4.17
CA GLU A 743 -17.77 41.37 -2.87
C GLU A 743 -18.78 40.33 -2.39
N PHE A 744 -19.57 39.77 -3.30
CA PHE A 744 -20.45 38.64 -2.98
C PHE A 744 -19.65 37.44 -2.44
N ALA A 745 -18.54 37.08 -3.09
CA ALA A 745 -17.67 35.99 -2.67
C ALA A 745 -16.96 36.27 -1.34
N GLU A 746 -16.49 37.51 -1.14
CA GLU A 746 -15.91 37.97 0.13
C GLU A 746 -16.91 37.82 1.29
N ASN A 747 -18.13 38.32 1.10
CA ASN A 747 -19.19 38.25 2.09
C ASN A 747 -19.63 36.80 2.38
N LEU A 748 -19.67 35.94 1.35
CA LEU A 748 -19.92 34.51 1.50
C LEU A 748 -18.89 33.85 2.43
N LEU A 749 -17.60 34.10 2.23
CA LEU A 749 -16.55 33.47 3.05
C LEU A 749 -16.53 34.04 4.46
N VAL A 750 -16.68 35.36 4.62
CA VAL A 750 -16.83 35.97 5.94
C VAL A 750 -18.04 35.36 6.67
N PHE A 751 -19.16 35.17 5.99
CA PHE A 751 -20.34 34.52 6.56
C PHE A 751 -20.04 33.09 7.02
N ILE A 752 -19.48 32.24 6.15
CA ILE A 752 -19.14 30.85 6.48
C ILE A 752 -18.21 30.81 7.71
N LEU A 753 -17.11 31.55 7.68
CA LEU A 753 -16.09 31.51 8.72
C LEU A 753 -16.61 32.07 10.06
N THR A 754 -17.46 33.10 10.02
CA THR A 754 -18.11 33.65 11.22
C THR A 754 -19.11 32.65 11.80
N GLN A 755 -19.97 32.07 10.97
CA GLN A 755 -20.99 31.11 11.42
C GLN A 755 -20.38 29.78 11.89
N LEU A 756 -19.24 29.34 11.34
CA LEU A 756 -18.49 28.21 11.88
C LEU A 756 -18.02 28.48 13.31
N LYS A 757 -17.45 29.67 13.58
CA LYS A 757 -17.03 30.05 14.94
C LYS A 757 -18.19 30.10 15.92
N GLU A 758 -19.37 30.52 15.48
CA GLU A 758 -20.54 30.66 16.34
C GLU A 758 -21.27 29.33 16.57
N ARG A 759 -21.62 28.62 15.49
CA ARG A 759 -22.47 27.42 15.52
C ARG A 759 -21.71 26.15 15.87
N TYR A 760 -20.40 26.11 15.59
CA TYR A 760 -19.56 24.91 15.76
C TYR A 760 -18.45 25.09 16.81
N LYS A 761 -18.61 26.05 17.74
CA LYS A 761 -17.62 26.36 18.79
C LYS A 761 -17.24 25.14 19.64
N ASP A 762 -18.20 24.26 19.93
CA ASP A 762 -17.98 23.10 20.78
C ASP A 762 -17.14 22.03 20.05
N GLN A 763 -17.40 21.83 18.75
CA GLN A 763 -16.60 20.97 17.88
C GLN A 763 -15.19 21.53 17.72
N ILE A 764 -15.05 22.84 17.53
CA ILE A 764 -13.73 23.50 17.47
C ILE A 764 -12.95 23.26 18.77
N ALA A 765 -13.60 23.40 19.94
CA ALA A 765 -12.97 23.15 21.23
C ALA A 765 -12.54 21.69 21.42
N VAL A 766 -13.31 20.72 20.91
CA VAL A 766 -12.90 19.30 20.88
C VAL A 766 -11.64 19.11 20.04
N ILE A 767 -11.63 19.66 18.81
CA ILE A 767 -10.51 19.53 17.88
C ILE A 767 -9.26 20.20 18.43
N GLN A 768 -9.41 21.34 19.12
CA GLN A 768 -8.31 22.11 19.70
C GLN A 768 -7.48 21.32 20.73
N LYS A 769 -8.07 20.29 21.37
CA LYS A 769 -7.35 19.38 22.28
C LYS A 769 -6.24 18.62 21.57
N SER A 770 -6.46 18.22 20.33
CA SER A 770 -5.50 17.47 19.50
C SER A 770 -4.76 18.35 18.50
N TYR A 771 -5.40 19.44 18.04
CA TYR A 771 -4.85 20.40 17.07
C TYR A 771 -4.98 21.83 17.60
N PRO A 772 -4.00 22.33 18.38
CA PRO A 772 -4.11 23.60 19.11
C PRO A 772 -4.44 24.84 18.25
N LYS A 773 -4.11 24.81 16.94
CA LYS A 773 -4.38 25.88 15.98
C LYS A 773 -5.87 26.04 15.61
N ALA A 774 -6.73 25.06 15.90
CA ALA A 774 -8.14 25.07 15.49
C ALA A 774 -8.95 26.25 16.06
N GLY A 775 -8.58 26.75 17.24
CA GLY A 775 -9.23 27.91 17.87
C GLY A 775 -8.61 29.27 17.51
N ASP A 776 -7.53 29.31 16.72
CA ASP A 776 -6.71 30.51 16.48
C ASP A 776 -6.84 31.04 15.04
N PHE A 777 -8.00 30.86 14.41
CA PHE A 777 -8.27 31.45 13.11
C PHE A 777 -8.72 32.91 13.29
N LYS A 778 -8.04 33.87 12.67
CA LYS A 778 -8.34 35.30 12.77
C LYS A 778 -9.14 35.78 11.56
N LEU A 779 -10.24 36.47 11.85
CA LEU A 779 -11.03 37.18 10.85
C LEU A 779 -10.79 38.68 10.99
N PRO A 780 -10.95 39.47 9.91
CA PRO A 780 -10.90 40.92 9.98
C PRO A 780 -11.90 41.47 11.02
N LYS A 781 -11.43 42.37 11.90
CA LYS A 781 -12.23 42.89 13.04
C LYS A 781 -13.45 43.71 12.62
N ASP A 782 -13.40 44.33 11.46
CA ASP A 782 -14.48 45.11 10.87
C ASP A 782 -15.48 44.26 10.06
N GLY A 783 -15.26 42.94 10.02
CA GLY A 783 -16.11 42.00 9.28
C GLY A 783 -15.98 42.11 7.76
N LYS A 784 -14.96 42.80 7.24
CA LYS A 784 -14.75 42.95 5.79
C LYS A 784 -13.48 42.22 5.36
N ALA A 785 -13.55 41.47 4.27
CA ALA A 785 -12.38 40.81 3.74
C ALA A 785 -11.29 41.82 3.38
N LEU A 786 -10.03 41.55 3.74
CA LEU A 786 -8.90 42.34 3.30
C LEU A 786 -8.66 42.04 1.81
N ARG A 787 -8.91 43.02 0.93
CA ARG A 787 -8.59 42.93 -0.49
C ARG A 787 -7.33 43.72 -0.82
N LEU A 788 -6.40 43.09 -1.51
CA LEU A 788 -5.18 43.70 -2.03
C LEU A 788 -5.05 43.35 -3.52
N ASN A 789 -4.33 44.16 -4.30
CA ASN A 789 -3.95 43.72 -5.65
C ASN A 789 -2.75 42.76 -5.57
N TYR A 790 -2.58 41.93 -6.60
CA TYR A 790 -1.45 41.02 -6.74
C TYR A 790 -0.11 41.72 -6.51
N MET A 791 0.08 42.90 -7.12
CA MET A 791 1.31 43.67 -7.01
C MET A 791 1.52 44.27 -5.61
N ASP A 792 0.46 44.48 -4.81
CA ASP A 792 0.62 44.87 -3.40
C ASP A 792 1.23 43.70 -2.61
N GLY A 793 0.80 42.47 -2.91
CA GLY A 793 1.40 41.26 -2.34
C GLY A 793 2.86 41.06 -2.76
N VAL A 794 3.18 41.29 -4.04
CA VAL A 794 4.56 41.29 -4.56
C VAL A 794 5.43 42.32 -3.83
N ALA A 795 4.92 43.54 -3.63
CA ALA A 795 5.63 44.58 -2.91
C ALA A 795 5.90 44.19 -1.45
N MET A 796 4.93 43.61 -0.75
CA MET A 796 5.12 43.14 0.64
C MET A 796 6.16 42.02 0.73
N LEU A 797 6.18 41.08 -0.21
CA LEU A 797 7.19 40.02 -0.26
C LEU A 797 8.59 40.58 -0.54
N LYS A 798 8.69 41.56 -1.45
CA LYS A 798 9.94 42.26 -1.76
C LYS A 798 10.49 43.01 -0.55
N GLU A 799 9.63 43.72 0.18
CA GLU A 799 9.98 44.41 1.44
C GLU A 799 10.48 43.42 2.50
N ALA A 800 9.94 42.20 2.53
CA ALA A 800 10.37 41.13 3.41
C ALA A 800 11.64 40.38 2.93
N GLY A 801 12.28 40.85 1.85
CA GLY A 801 13.53 40.29 1.33
C GLY A 801 13.38 39.04 0.47
N VAL A 802 12.18 38.75 -0.06
CA VAL A 802 11.94 37.65 -0.99
C VAL A 802 12.31 38.08 -2.41
N ASP A 803 12.99 37.21 -3.15
CA ASP A 803 13.18 37.41 -4.59
C ASP A 803 11.85 37.21 -5.32
N VAL A 804 11.31 38.29 -5.87
CA VAL A 804 10.04 38.35 -6.60
C VAL A 804 10.25 38.71 -8.07
N SER A 805 11.46 38.56 -8.59
CA SER A 805 11.82 39.04 -9.93
C SER A 805 11.00 38.39 -11.05
N GLU A 806 10.58 37.13 -10.89
CA GLU A 806 9.69 36.44 -11.85
C GLU A 806 8.27 37.01 -11.83
N GLN A 807 7.75 37.34 -10.64
CA GLN A 807 6.42 37.92 -10.47
C GLN A 807 6.38 39.37 -10.99
N GLU A 808 7.46 40.15 -10.79
CA GLU A 808 7.60 41.49 -11.39
C GLU A 808 7.68 41.45 -12.92
N ARG A 809 8.19 40.35 -13.50
CA ARG A 809 8.21 40.11 -14.96
C ARG A 809 6.96 39.41 -15.49
N PHE A 810 6.00 39.06 -14.64
CA PHE A 810 4.77 38.33 -15.01
C PHE A 810 5.02 36.93 -15.61
N GLU A 811 6.16 36.33 -15.28
CA GLU A 811 6.59 35.04 -15.84
C GLU A 811 5.92 33.85 -15.14
N ASN A 812 5.88 33.88 -13.81
CA ASN A 812 5.35 32.81 -12.97
C ASN A 812 4.47 33.36 -11.85
N ASP A 813 3.56 32.53 -11.36
CA ASP A 813 2.72 32.84 -10.19
C ASP A 813 3.51 32.69 -8.87
N PHE A 814 2.87 33.00 -7.73
CA PHE A 814 3.47 32.78 -6.41
C PHE A 814 3.80 31.30 -6.17
N THR A 815 4.99 31.03 -5.65
CA THR A 815 5.33 29.72 -5.11
C THR A 815 4.62 29.50 -3.78
N THR A 816 4.41 28.24 -3.38
CA THR A 816 3.84 27.92 -2.05
C THR A 816 4.60 28.58 -0.88
N ALA A 817 5.92 28.76 -1.01
CA ALA A 817 6.71 29.44 0.01
C ALA A 817 6.35 30.95 0.08
N MET A 818 6.17 31.59 -1.08
CA MET A 818 5.72 32.99 -1.17
C MET A 818 4.31 33.15 -0.62
N GLU A 819 3.37 32.25 -0.96
CA GLU A 819 1.99 32.28 -0.43
C GLU A 819 2.00 32.27 1.11
N LYS A 820 2.76 31.34 1.70
CA LYS A 820 2.88 31.21 3.16
C LYS A 820 3.50 32.42 3.80
N GLN A 821 4.58 32.94 3.22
CA GLN A 821 5.27 34.12 3.75
C GLN A 821 4.38 35.36 3.66
N LEU A 822 3.67 35.55 2.55
CA LEU A 822 2.71 36.64 2.40
C LEU A 822 1.58 36.54 3.43
N GLY A 823 1.08 35.33 3.69
CA GLY A 823 0.08 35.09 4.75
C GLY A 823 0.59 35.46 6.15
N GLN A 824 1.86 35.19 6.45
CA GLN A 824 2.48 35.60 7.73
C GLN A 824 2.57 37.13 7.83
N ILE A 825 3.06 37.80 6.79
CA ILE A 825 3.15 39.27 6.72
C ILE A 825 1.77 39.89 6.90
N ILE A 826 0.74 39.35 6.22
CA ILE A 826 -0.63 39.85 6.32
C ILE A 826 -1.20 39.63 7.72
N ARG A 827 -0.95 38.47 8.34
CA ARG A 827 -1.39 38.20 9.71
C ARG A 827 -0.75 39.16 10.71
N GLU A 828 0.54 39.47 10.55
CA GLU A 828 1.26 40.41 11.41
C GLU A 828 0.79 41.86 11.22
N LYS A 829 0.59 42.29 9.97
CA LYS A 829 0.26 43.67 9.63
C LYS A 829 -1.22 44.00 9.82
N TYR A 830 -2.12 43.06 9.51
CA TYR A 830 -3.57 43.29 9.44
C TYR A 830 -4.38 42.43 10.41
N ASP A 831 -3.74 41.57 11.21
CA ASP A 831 -4.39 40.73 12.23
C ASP A 831 -5.49 39.82 11.67
N THR A 832 -5.30 39.29 10.46
CA THR A 832 -6.24 38.38 9.76
C THR A 832 -5.54 37.17 9.15
N ASP A 833 -6.20 36.01 9.16
CA ASP A 833 -5.78 34.82 8.40
C ASP A 833 -6.49 34.70 7.05
N PHE A 834 -7.47 35.56 6.78
CA PHE A 834 -8.28 35.57 5.56
C PHE A 834 -8.08 36.87 4.79
N TYR A 835 -7.71 36.75 3.52
CA TYR A 835 -7.52 37.87 2.60
C TYR A 835 -7.76 37.44 1.14
N VAL A 836 -7.90 38.43 0.28
CA VAL A 836 -8.15 38.29 -1.16
C VAL A 836 -7.07 39.04 -1.91
N LEU A 837 -6.51 38.38 -2.92
CA LEU A 837 -5.69 39.05 -3.93
C LEU A 837 -6.50 39.20 -5.21
N ASP A 838 -6.53 40.41 -5.75
CA ASP A 838 -7.22 40.77 -7.00
C ASP A 838 -6.18 41.14 -8.07
N LYS A 839 -6.61 41.23 -9.34
CA LYS A 839 -5.78 41.70 -10.47
C LYS A 839 -4.53 40.86 -10.70
N PHE A 840 -4.68 39.54 -10.83
CA PHE A 840 -3.55 38.67 -11.16
C PHE A 840 -3.07 38.83 -12.62
N PRO A 841 -1.79 38.50 -12.91
CA PRO A 841 -1.25 38.55 -14.26
C PRO A 841 -2.03 37.66 -15.23
N MET A 842 -2.29 38.15 -16.45
CA MET A 842 -3.05 37.42 -17.47
C MET A 842 -2.33 36.16 -17.97
N ALA A 843 -1.00 36.15 -17.95
CA ALA A 843 -0.17 35.06 -18.44
C ALA A 843 -0.47 33.73 -17.72
N VAL A 844 -0.70 33.78 -16.40
CA VAL A 844 -0.89 32.60 -15.54
C VAL A 844 -2.34 32.13 -15.43
N ARG A 845 -3.29 32.84 -16.05
CA ARG A 845 -4.73 32.54 -15.94
C ARG A 845 -5.27 31.73 -17.13
N PRO A 846 -6.36 30.96 -16.94
CA PRO A 846 -7.00 30.16 -18.00
C PRO A 846 -7.57 31.03 -19.14
N PHE A 847 -7.80 30.40 -20.30
CA PHE A 847 -8.27 31.06 -21.52
C PHE A 847 -9.60 31.82 -21.38
N TYR A 848 -10.49 31.38 -20.49
CA TYR A 848 -11.80 32.01 -20.29
C TYR A 848 -11.75 33.27 -19.40
N THR A 849 -10.57 33.70 -18.96
CA THR A 849 -10.39 34.82 -18.03
C THR A 849 -10.46 36.15 -18.77
N LYS A 850 -11.25 37.10 -18.27
CA LYS A 850 -11.34 38.45 -18.86
C LYS A 850 -10.10 39.30 -18.54
N ALA A 851 -9.54 39.94 -19.56
CA ALA A 851 -8.43 40.89 -19.41
C ALA A 851 -8.85 42.12 -18.60
N CYS A 852 -7.91 42.68 -17.83
CA CYS A 852 -8.11 43.96 -17.17
C CYS A 852 -8.14 45.06 -18.25
N PRO A 853 -9.20 45.90 -18.31
CA PRO A 853 -9.33 46.91 -19.35
C PRO A 853 -8.32 48.06 -19.21
N GLU A 854 -7.84 48.34 -18.00
CA GLU A 854 -6.84 49.39 -17.75
C GLU A 854 -5.41 48.96 -18.13
N ASP A 855 -5.07 47.67 -17.98
CA ASP A 855 -3.76 47.11 -18.31
C ASP A 855 -3.89 45.63 -18.65
N SER A 856 -3.74 45.31 -19.95
CA SER A 856 -3.93 43.95 -20.48
C SER A 856 -2.89 42.93 -19.98
N ARG A 857 -1.83 43.36 -19.28
CA ARG A 857 -0.90 42.45 -18.59
C ARG A 857 -1.57 41.78 -17.39
N PHE A 858 -2.61 42.41 -16.84
CA PHE A 858 -3.41 41.88 -15.74
C PHE A 858 -4.77 41.37 -16.24
N SER A 859 -5.45 40.67 -15.35
CA SER A 859 -6.76 40.08 -15.59
C SER A 859 -7.74 40.45 -14.48
N ASN A 860 -9.03 40.34 -14.75
CA ASN A 860 -10.08 40.48 -13.73
C ASN A 860 -10.27 39.15 -13.00
N SER A 861 -9.20 38.64 -12.41
CA SER A 861 -9.16 37.40 -11.63
C SER A 861 -8.66 37.64 -10.22
N TYR A 862 -9.08 36.76 -9.32
CA TYR A 862 -8.88 36.90 -7.89
C TYR A 862 -8.75 35.53 -7.22
N ASP A 863 -7.89 35.45 -6.21
CA ASP A 863 -7.72 34.26 -5.38
C ASP A 863 -7.91 34.61 -3.90
N PHE A 864 -8.51 33.69 -3.16
CA PHE A 864 -8.76 33.85 -1.74
C PHE A 864 -7.83 32.93 -0.96
N PHE A 865 -7.28 33.48 0.12
CA PHE A 865 -6.26 32.81 0.93
C PHE A 865 -6.73 32.64 2.36
N MET A 866 -6.43 31.47 2.92
CA MET A 866 -6.57 31.18 4.35
C MET A 866 -5.22 30.71 4.89
N ARG A 867 -4.68 31.40 5.91
CA ARG A 867 -3.36 31.12 6.50
C ARG A 867 -2.23 31.08 5.46
N GLY A 868 -2.29 31.95 4.46
CA GLY A 868 -1.29 32.04 3.39
C GLY A 868 -1.34 30.88 2.39
N GLU A 869 -2.50 30.25 2.22
CA GLU A 869 -2.69 29.14 1.28
C GLU A 869 -4.01 29.33 0.52
N GLU A 870 -4.00 29.06 -0.78
CA GLU A 870 -5.14 29.27 -1.68
C GLU A 870 -6.31 28.30 -1.41
N ILE A 871 -7.51 28.85 -1.22
CA ILE A 871 -8.75 28.10 -0.99
C ILE A 871 -9.79 28.26 -2.11
N MET A 872 -9.69 29.33 -2.90
CA MET A 872 -10.60 29.64 -4.00
C MET A 872 -9.83 30.37 -5.08
N SER A 873 -10.11 30.01 -6.33
CA SER A 873 -9.75 30.81 -7.49
C SER A 873 -11.02 31.20 -8.26
N GLY A 874 -11.06 32.45 -8.72
CA GLY A 874 -12.20 33.02 -9.42
C GLY A 874 -11.81 34.11 -10.41
N ALA A 875 -12.73 34.44 -11.32
CA ALA A 875 -12.54 35.53 -12.26
C ALA A 875 -13.84 35.98 -12.90
N GLN A 876 -13.82 37.19 -13.45
CA GLN A 876 -14.69 37.54 -14.56
C GLN A 876 -14.38 36.66 -15.76
N ARG A 877 -15.43 36.13 -16.38
CA ARG A 877 -15.33 35.30 -17.58
C ARG A 877 -15.52 36.14 -18.84
N ILE A 878 -14.94 35.68 -19.94
CA ILE A 878 -15.20 36.23 -21.26
C ILE A 878 -16.60 35.78 -21.71
N HIS A 879 -17.49 36.74 -21.96
CA HIS A 879 -18.87 36.48 -22.40
C HIS A 879 -19.08 36.79 -23.89
N ASP A 880 -18.20 37.56 -24.52
CA ASP A 880 -18.21 37.80 -25.96
C ASP A 880 -17.57 36.62 -26.70
N ILE A 881 -18.29 36.05 -27.67
CA ILE A 881 -17.84 34.86 -28.39
C ILE A 881 -16.54 35.08 -29.17
N LYS A 882 -16.37 36.24 -29.81
CA LYS A 882 -15.18 36.49 -30.65
C LYS A 882 -13.94 36.65 -29.79
N GLU A 883 -14.07 37.34 -28.66
CA GLU A 883 -13.01 37.44 -27.66
C GLU A 883 -12.65 36.07 -27.08
N LEU A 884 -13.66 35.23 -26.79
CA LEU A 884 -13.45 33.90 -26.22
C LEU A 884 -12.71 32.98 -27.19
N GLU A 885 -13.13 32.93 -28.46
CA GLU A 885 -12.46 32.15 -29.52
C GLU A 885 -11.02 32.65 -29.73
N GLN A 886 -10.80 33.97 -29.76
CA GLN A 886 -9.46 34.55 -29.87
C GLN A 886 -8.56 34.19 -28.68
N SER A 887 -9.11 34.21 -27.46
CA SER A 887 -8.39 33.85 -26.25
C SER A 887 -8.01 32.37 -26.23
N MET A 888 -8.93 31.48 -26.65
CA MET A 888 -8.66 30.05 -26.84
C MET A 888 -7.47 29.82 -27.77
N ILE A 889 -7.49 30.45 -28.95
CA ILE A 889 -6.40 30.34 -29.93
C ILE A 889 -5.07 30.84 -29.33
N SER A 890 -5.09 31.95 -28.60
CA SER A 890 -3.89 32.51 -27.96
C SER A 890 -3.26 31.59 -26.89
N LYS A 891 -4.07 30.72 -26.29
CA LYS A 891 -3.65 29.73 -25.28
C LYS A 891 -3.42 28.34 -25.88
N GLY A 892 -3.41 28.21 -27.22
CA GLY A 892 -3.12 26.96 -27.92
C GLY A 892 -4.29 25.97 -27.98
N LEU A 893 -5.52 26.43 -27.76
CA LEU A 893 -6.74 25.64 -27.88
C LEU A 893 -7.40 25.86 -29.24
N ASP A 894 -7.96 24.80 -29.83
CA ASP A 894 -8.75 24.88 -31.06
C ASP A 894 -10.25 25.04 -30.72
N PRO A 895 -10.88 26.18 -31.03
CA PRO A 895 -12.32 26.38 -30.82
C PRO A 895 -13.21 25.37 -31.54
N HIS A 896 -12.71 24.73 -32.60
CA HIS A 896 -13.46 23.76 -33.40
C HIS A 896 -13.25 22.30 -32.94
N GLN A 897 -12.45 22.08 -31.89
CA GLN A 897 -12.24 20.75 -31.34
C GLN A 897 -13.52 20.17 -30.73
N GLU A 898 -13.71 18.86 -30.91
CA GLU A 898 -14.80 18.10 -30.27
C GLU A 898 -14.76 18.30 -28.75
N GLY A 899 -15.86 18.80 -28.17
CA GLY A 899 -15.95 19.17 -26.76
C GLY A 899 -16.18 20.66 -26.48
N PHE A 900 -15.65 21.55 -27.33
CA PHE A 900 -15.83 23.00 -27.16
C PHE A 900 -17.03 23.55 -27.90
N GLU A 901 -17.51 22.89 -28.96
CA GLU A 901 -18.61 23.40 -29.77
C GLU A 901 -19.89 23.62 -28.95
N ASP A 902 -20.27 22.69 -28.07
CA ASP A 902 -21.44 22.85 -27.20
C ASP A 902 -21.29 24.03 -26.22
N TYR A 903 -20.08 24.23 -25.70
CA TYR A 903 -19.75 25.33 -24.80
C TYR A 903 -19.83 26.67 -25.55
N LEU A 904 -19.17 26.80 -26.70
CA LEU A 904 -19.16 28.02 -27.51
C LEU A 904 -20.53 28.36 -28.09
N ALA A 905 -21.32 27.35 -28.46
CA ALA A 905 -22.69 27.52 -28.94
C ALA A 905 -23.59 28.20 -27.91
N ALA A 906 -23.32 28.04 -26.60
CA ALA A 906 -24.05 28.75 -25.56
C ALA A 906 -23.77 30.27 -25.62
N PHE A 907 -22.53 30.69 -25.87
CA PHE A 907 -22.17 32.12 -25.96
C PHE A 907 -22.62 32.77 -27.27
N ARG A 908 -22.72 32.00 -28.36
CA ARG A 908 -23.27 32.47 -29.65
C ARG A 908 -24.74 32.90 -29.56
N GLN A 909 -25.47 32.38 -28.58
CA GLN A 909 -26.87 32.74 -28.30
C GLN A 909 -27.00 34.05 -27.50
N GLY A 910 -25.87 34.62 -27.08
CA GLY A 910 -25.82 35.75 -26.16
C GLY A 910 -25.60 35.27 -24.73
N CYS A 911 -24.58 35.82 -24.07
CA CYS A 911 -24.27 35.52 -22.68
C CYS A 911 -24.03 36.83 -21.92
N PRO A 912 -24.70 37.08 -20.79
CA PRO A 912 -24.49 38.29 -20.01
C PRO A 912 -23.10 38.30 -19.34
N PRO A 913 -22.54 39.47 -18.99
CA PRO A 913 -21.32 39.55 -18.18
C PRO A 913 -21.48 38.80 -16.85
N HIS A 914 -20.52 37.94 -16.54
CA HIS A 914 -20.56 37.08 -15.36
C HIS A 914 -19.16 36.81 -14.79
N ALA A 915 -19.15 36.44 -13.52
CA ALA A 915 -17.98 36.02 -12.79
C ALA A 915 -18.37 34.92 -11.80
N GLY A 916 -17.37 34.22 -11.28
CA GLY A 916 -17.61 33.11 -10.38
C GLY A 916 -16.35 32.67 -9.65
N GLY A 917 -16.48 31.58 -8.92
CA GLY A 917 -15.38 30.98 -8.17
C GLY A 917 -15.67 29.52 -7.87
N GLY A 918 -14.59 28.76 -7.66
CA GLY A 918 -14.64 27.39 -7.16
C GLY A 918 -13.82 27.28 -5.88
N LEU A 919 -14.43 26.76 -4.82
CA LEU A 919 -13.78 26.55 -3.52
C LEU A 919 -13.59 25.07 -3.25
N GLY A 920 -12.45 24.70 -2.67
CA GLY A 920 -12.24 23.36 -2.13
C GLY A 920 -12.75 23.25 -0.70
N LEU A 921 -13.87 22.54 -0.46
CA LEU A 921 -14.42 22.35 0.89
C LEU A 921 -13.37 21.78 1.85
N ASN A 922 -12.64 20.75 1.40
CA ASN A 922 -11.63 20.09 2.24
C ASN A 922 -10.48 21.03 2.60
N ARG A 923 -10.11 21.97 1.72
CA ARG A 923 -9.08 22.99 2.02
C ARG A 923 -9.58 24.03 3.02
N ILE A 924 -10.82 24.50 2.89
CA ILE A 924 -11.43 25.41 3.87
C ILE A 924 -11.38 24.79 5.27
N VAL A 925 -11.83 23.54 5.41
CA VAL A 925 -11.81 22.82 6.70
C VAL A 925 -10.38 22.67 7.21
N MET A 926 -9.44 22.23 6.36
CA MET A 926 -8.04 22.05 6.72
C MET A 926 -7.42 23.34 7.27
N PHE A 927 -7.54 24.45 6.54
CA PHE A 927 -6.88 25.70 6.92
C PHE A 927 -7.62 26.45 8.03
N PHE A 928 -8.96 26.39 8.08
CA PHE A 928 -9.74 26.93 9.20
C PHE A 928 -9.29 26.33 10.53
N LEU A 929 -9.18 24.99 10.55
CA LEU A 929 -8.79 24.24 11.75
C LEU A 929 -7.27 24.13 11.96
N GLY A 930 -6.45 24.61 11.01
CA GLY A 930 -5.00 24.49 11.06
C GLY A 930 -4.51 23.04 11.05
N LEU A 931 -5.20 22.15 10.35
CA LEU A 931 -4.81 20.75 10.20
C LEU A 931 -3.57 20.63 9.30
N PRO A 932 -2.63 19.72 9.60
CA PRO A 932 -1.38 19.58 8.85
C PRO A 932 -1.55 18.90 7.48
N ASN A 933 -2.68 18.22 7.23
CA ASN A 933 -2.90 17.45 6.02
C ASN A 933 -4.38 17.44 5.61
N VAL A 934 -4.67 17.68 4.33
CA VAL A 934 -6.04 17.74 3.77
C VAL A 934 -6.79 16.41 3.92
N ARG A 935 -6.06 15.29 4.02
CA ARG A 935 -6.64 13.96 4.22
C ARG A 935 -7.41 13.84 5.53
N LEU A 936 -7.03 14.61 6.56
CA LEU A 936 -7.77 14.67 7.82
C LEU A 936 -9.13 15.35 7.66
N ALA A 937 -9.22 16.31 6.72
CA ALA A 937 -10.44 17.03 6.36
C ALA A 937 -11.29 16.31 5.29
N SER A 938 -10.90 15.11 4.85
CA SER A 938 -11.65 14.29 3.88
C SER A 938 -12.12 12.99 4.52
N LEU A 939 -13.39 12.63 4.33
CA LEU A 939 -13.98 11.45 4.98
C LEU A 939 -13.28 10.16 4.51
N PHE A 940 -13.13 9.99 3.20
CA PHE A 940 -12.40 8.89 2.56
C PHE A 940 -11.48 9.48 1.48
N PRO A 941 -10.23 9.84 1.84
CA PRO A 941 -9.36 10.54 0.92
C PRO A 941 -9.01 9.69 -0.31
N ARG A 942 -8.89 10.38 -1.46
CA ARG A 942 -8.38 9.83 -2.72
C ARG A 942 -7.19 10.63 -3.17
N ASP A 943 -6.10 9.94 -3.46
CA ASP A 943 -4.85 10.51 -3.96
C ASP A 943 -4.19 9.48 -4.91
N PRO A 944 -3.06 9.80 -5.58
CA PRO A 944 -2.44 8.87 -6.53
C PRO A 944 -2.04 7.51 -5.94
N GLN A 945 -1.86 7.41 -4.63
CA GLN A 945 -1.42 6.21 -3.92
C GLN A 945 -2.55 5.52 -3.13
N ARG A 946 -3.69 6.18 -2.92
CA ARG A 946 -4.81 5.70 -2.10
C ARG A 946 -6.12 5.65 -2.88
N LEU A 947 -6.58 4.42 -3.12
CA LEU A 947 -7.89 4.11 -3.73
C LEU A 947 -8.84 3.35 -2.77
N ARG A 948 -8.35 2.94 -1.60
CA ARG A 948 -9.10 2.18 -0.58
C ARG A 948 -8.70 2.64 0.82
N PRO A 949 -9.57 2.48 1.84
CA PRO A 949 -11.03 2.46 1.80
C PRO A 949 -11.65 3.80 1.37
#